data_AF-A0A9P6SE45-F1
#
_entry.id   AF-A0A9P6SE45-F1
#
_cell.length_a   1.000
_cell.length_b   1.000
_cell.length_c   1.000
_cell.angle_alpha   90.00
_cell.angle_beta   90.00
_cell.angle_gamma   90.00
#
_symmetry.space_group_name_H-M   'P 1'
#
loop_
_entity.id
_entity.type
_entity.pdbx_description
1 polymer ?
#
loop_
_entity_poly.entity_id
_entity_poly.type
_entity_poly.pdbx_seq_one_letter_code
_entity_poly.pdbx_strand_id
1 'polypeptide(L)'
;MKYGNYLKERKQQLPAEWQAVFVDYEALKTFIKAHIAPACLKPSIAHQQAHPSSAENNATLGSNAYNTPQVPHLQPSPIIGGTTSASTTKVPEFLAMLDKQVGDVSTFTTLQTRRIYEAYGAFQGGQVGLGLASTNDSRLAQATGNGIPDSSSTDSPASLETLLQSVIKLEKYIFLNYTGIVKIIKKMDRHAGLNISEAYLGRVWKLPFARAEQLSTLKKELMEKLSGVGVMIKTSNTGSSAQIDGALSRSFESPFSPLALNFKSDSPVMMWRPTALAPTEKTWFPPAALLPHQRVLISMSGPHGTDIIGTLLECAAKYQCEVEDFSFARLYHNVTFAILITIKNDDMDIFKDLATAAKRWDATLTFDILDSLKKDPHFGNYVPGSLEDAPYEGRSKYTATVLCQHGLTSSFLSDWTHLLLVNKISVEKMVRLNEGQLSCADYKLSIPASLSMDKFRESLFQLSADHGTDVALQPYDVFRKHKRLVVFDMDSTLIQQEVIDEIARHAGVMEKVSEITEAAMNGEIDFKESLKRRVALLKGTPVTVLDTVREQLTFTEDALYLCKALKKIGFKLAVISGGFMPLALHVKNILGLDYAFANQLKVSPDGLYLTGETVGPIVSGERKAELLEVIAQAESVTLDQVIAVGDGANDLWMLAKAGLGIAFNAKPRVQQKARARINQKSLKYVLYLLGYEDAEIRQLANS
;
A
#
# COMPACT_ATOMS: atom_id res chain seq x y z
N MET A 1 11.31 -38.37 -7.78
CA MET A 1 11.09 -39.36 -6.69
C MET A 1 9.68 -39.20 -6.13
N LYS A 2 8.88 -40.27 -5.96
CA LYS A 2 7.55 -40.16 -5.32
C LYS A 2 7.75 -39.72 -3.85
N TYR A 3 7.00 -38.73 -3.38
CA TYR A 3 7.26 -38.08 -2.07
C TYR A 3 7.24 -39.04 -0.85
N GLY A 4 6.47 -40.14 -0.91
CA GLY A 4 6.51 -41.18 0.12
C GLY A 4 7.87 -41.88 0.23
N ASN A 5 8.56 -42.09 -0.90
CA ASN A 5 9.90 -42.67 -0.91
C ASN A 5 10.94 -41.70 -0.34
N TYR A 6 10.78 -40.39 -0.61
CA TYR A 6 11.63 -39.34 -0.05
C TYR A 6 11.53 -39.29 1.49
N LEU A 7 10.32 -39.35 2.06
CA LEU A 7 10.15 -39.40 3.51
C LEU A 7 10.71 -40.68 4.11
N LYS A 8 10.54 -41.84 3.44
CA LYS A 8 11.06 -43.13 3.90
C LYS A 8 12.59 -43.17 3.98
N GLU A 9 13.27 -42.66 2.96
CA GLU A 9 14.73 -42.58 2.91
C GLU A 9 15.29 -41.64 3.99
N ARG A 10 14.66 -40.48 4.19
CA ARG A 10 15.09 -39.52 5.22
C ARG A 10 14.73 -39.97 6.64
N LYS A 11 13.64 -40.74 6.81
CA LYS A 11 13.30 -41.39 8.09
C LYS A 11 14.39 -42.39 8.52
N GLN A 12 14.97 -43.14 7.58
CA GLN A 12 16.04 -44.09 7.88
C GLN A 12 17.34 -43.43 8.37
N GLN A 13 17.54 -42.13 8.10
CA GLN A 13 18.69 -41.35 8.56
C GLN A 13 18.52 -40.80 10.00
N LEU A 14 17.35 -40.99 10.62
CA LEU A 14 17.06 -40.58 11.99
C LEU A 14 17.35 -41.72 13.00
N PRO A 15 17.58 -41.42 14.29
CA PRO A 15 17.71 -42.45 15.33
C PRO A 15 16.48 -43.34 15.41
N ALA A 16 16.66 -44.62 15.76
CA ALA A 16 15.56 -45.60 15.81
C ALA A 16 14.40 -45.16 16.74
N GLU A 17 14.72 -44.53 17.87
CA GLU A 17 13.77 -43.91 18.80
C GLU A 17 12.92 -42.79 18.16
N TRP A 18 13.50 -41.99 17.26
CA TRP A 18 12.78 -40.88 16.61
C TRP A 18 11.91 -41.39 15.46
N GLN A 19 12.35 -42.48 14.82
CA GLN A 19 11.59 -43.14 13.76
C GLN A 19 10.26 -43.72 14.28
N ALA A 20 10.20 -44.14 15.54
CA ALA A 20 9.00 -44.70 16.16
C ALA A 20 7.86 -43.68 16.28
N VAL A 21 8.19 -42.41 16.54
CA VAL A 21 7.21 -41.32 16.74
C VAL A 21 6.98 -40.50 15.45
N PHE A 22 7.65 -40.83 14.35
CA PHE A 22 7.53 -40.11 13.08
C PHE A 22 6.19 -40.38 12.38
N VAL A 23 5.54 -39.34 11.84
CA VAL A 23 4.24 -39.43 11.14
C VAL A 23 4.22 -40.54 10.09
N ASP A 24 3.28 -41.48 10.21
CA ASP A 24 3.13 -42.59 9.27
C ASP A 24 2.34 -42.16 8.03
N TYR A 25 3.06 -41.47 7.14
CA TYR A 25 2.51 -40.96 5.89
C TYR A 25 1.93 -42.05 4.99
N GLU A 26 2.48 -43.27 4.99
CA GLU A 26 2.00 -44.35 4.11
C GLU A 26 0.74 -45.02 4.67
N ALA A 27 0.63 -45.19 5.99
CA ALA A 27 -0.62 -45.64 6.62
C ALA A 27 -1.76 -44.64 6.37
N LEU A 28 -1.51 -43.35 6.60
CA LEU A 28 -2.48 -42.27 6.32
C LEU A 28 -2.88 -42.22 4.84
N LYS A 29 -1.92 -42.38 3.92
CA LYS A 29 -2.17 -42.39 2.48
C LYS A 29 -2.94 -43.63 2.03
N THR A 30 -2.70 -44.78 2.65
CA THR A 30 -3.44 -46.02 2.40
C THR A 30 -4.87 -45.89 2.90
N PHE A 31 -5.07 -45.28 4.07
CA PHE A 31 -6.40 -44.97 4.61
C PHE A 31 -7.22 -44.07 3.67
N ILE A 32 -6.63 -42.98 3.16
CA ILE A 32 -7.29 -42.09 2.19
C ILE A 32 -7.70 -42.88 0.94
N LYS A 33 -6.82 -43.75 0.41
CA LYS A 33 -7.13 -44.54 -0.79
C LYS A 33 -8.21 -45.59 -0.56
N ALA A 34 -8.24 -46.23 0.60
CA ALA A 34 -9.15 -47.32 0.91
C ALA A 34 -10.56 -46.82 1.30
N HIS A 35 -10.66 -45.65 1.94
CA HIS A 35 -11.89 -45.22 2.60
C HIS A 35 -12.42 -43.85 2.16
N ILE A 36 -11.59 -42.99 1.57
CA ILE A 36 -11.99 -41.63 1.18
C ILE A 36 -12.09 -41.51 -0.35
N ALA A 37 -11.12 -42.05 -1.10
CA ALA A 37 -11.13 -42.00 -2.56
C ALA A 37 -12.28 -42.77 -3.25
N PRO A 38 -12.76 -43.94 -2.77
CA PRO A 38 -13.84 -44.69 -3.43
C PRO A 38 -15.23 -44.06 -3.30
N ALA A 39 -15.45 -43.20 -2.31
CA ALA A 39 -16.74 -42.53 -2.06
C ALA A 39 -17.06 -41.40 -3.08
N CYS A 40 -16.13 -41.09 -3.99
CA CYS A 40 -16.21 -39.95 -4.92
C CYS A 40 -16.35 -40.32 -6.42
N LEU A 41 -16.64 -41.57 -6.79
CA LEU A 41 -16.80 -41.95 -8.20
C LEU A 41 -18.18 -41.52 -8.78
N LYS A 42 -18.18 -40.31 -9.37
CA LYS A 42 -19.05 -39.65 -10.40
C LYS A 42 -20.47 -40.19 -10.75
N PRO A 43 -21.47 -39.29 -10.96
CA PRO A 43 -22.63 -39.57 -11.83
C PRO A 43 -22.19 -39.67 -13.30
N SER A 44 -22.78 -40.62 -14.02
CA SER A 44 -22.54 -40.92 -15.43
C SER A 44 -22.85 -39.75 -16.37
N ILE A 45 -21.88 -39.39 -17.21
CA ILE A 45 -22.07 -38.55 -18.39
C ILE A 45 -22.53 -39.47 -19.52
N ALA A 46 -23.83 -39.46 -19.81
CA ALA A 46 -24.39 -40.02 -21.03
C ALA A 46 -25.63 -39.23 -21.43
N HIS A 47 -25.45 -38.17 -22.22
CA HIS A 47 -26.26 -37.87 -23.40
C HIS A 47 -25.85 -36.54 -24.05
N GLN A 48 -25.91 -36.54 -25.38
CA GLN A 48 -25.76 -35.41 -26.32
C GLN A 48 -24.35 -35.12 -26.85
N GLN A 49 -23.80 -36.11 -27.56
CA GLN A 49 -23.24 -35.85 -28.88
C GLN A 49 -24.38 -35.84 -29.90
N ALA A 50 -24.66 -34.69 -30.50
CA ALA A 50 -25.24 -34.56 -31.85
C ALA A 50 -25.15 -33.10 -32.29
N HIS A 51 -24.07 -32.75 -32.99
CA HIS A 51 -24.11 -31.68 -33.98
C HIS A 51 -24.67 -32.27 -35.28
N PRO A 52 -25.40 -31.45 -36.06
CA PRO A 52 -24.90 -31.25 -37.41
C PRO A 52 -24.76 -29.77 -37.77
N SER A 53 -24.01 -29.59 -38.83
CA SER A 53 -23.40 -28.40 -39.38
C SER A 53 -24.30 -27.55 -40.28
N SER A 54 -23.80 -26.32 -40.50
CA SER A 54 -23.79 -25.52 -41.74
C SER A 54 -24.97 -24.61 -42.10
N ALA A 55 -24.56 -23.37 -42.42
CA ALA A 55 -24.96 -22.52 -43.54
C ALA A 55 -25.71 -21.21 -43.20
N GLU A 56 -25.07 -20.14 -43.65
CA GLU A 56 -25.45 -18.72 -43.67
C GLU A 56 -26.70 -18.47 -44.55
N ASN A 57 -27.52 -17.47 -44.20
CA ASN A 57 -27.78 -16.30 -45.07
C ASN A 57 -28.75 -15.27 -44.46
N ASN A 58 -28.51 -14.02 -44.86
CA ASN A 58 -29.15 -12.75 -44.49
C ASN A 58 -30.62 -12.59 -44.92
N ALA A 59 -31.38 -11.73 -44.21
CA ALA A 59 -31.99 -10.47 -44.73
C ALA A 59 -33.35 -10.05 -44.08
N THR A 60 -33.31 -8.94 -43.34
CA THR A 60 -34.22 -7.74 -43.29
C THR A 60 -35.76 -7.79 -43.30
N LEU A 61 -36.31 -7.10 -42.28
CA LEU A 61 -37.43 -6.11 -42.22
C LEU A 61 -38.92 -6.52 -42.38
N GLY A 62 -39.74 -6.14 -41.37
CA GLY A 62 -41.19 -5.97 -41.51
C GLY A 62 -41.97 -5.93 -40.18
N SER A 63 -42.62 -4.79 -39.91
CA SER A 63 -43.34 -4.35 -38.69
C SER A 63 -44.71 -4.97 -38.41
N ASN A 64 -45.10 -5.03 -37.11
CA ASN A 64 -46.32 -4.47 -36.46
C ASN A 64 -47.09 -5.36 -35.46
N ALA A 65 -47.46 -4.70 -34.37
CA ALA A 65 -48.68 -4.80 -33.56
C ALA A 65 -48.83 -5.88 -32.46
N TYR A 66 -48.98 -5.35 -31.23
CA TYR A 66 -49.85 -5.74 -30.11
C TYR A 66 -50.39 -7.18 -30.05
N ASN A 67 -50.01 -7.92 -28.99
CA ASN A 67 -50.98 -8.65 -28.17
C ASN A 67 -50.35 -9.21 -26.88
N THR A 68 -50.96 -8.87 -25.75
CA THR A 68 -50.92 -9.64 -24.49
C THR A 68 -51.51 -11.03 -24.75
N PRO A 69 -51.00 -12.11 -24.11
CA PRO A 69 -51.91 -12.84 -23.22
C PRO A 69 -51.27 -13.55 -22.01
N GLN A 70 -52.00 -13.47 -20.91
CA GLN A 70 -52.38 -14.53 -19.95
C GLN A 70 -51.41 -15.66 -19.56
N VAL A 71 -51.24 -15.75 -18.23
CA VAL A 71 -50.79 -16.90 -17.43
C VAL A 71 -51.73 -18.10 -17.58
N PRO A 72 -51.20 -19.33 -17.67
CA PRO A 72 -51.91 -20.52 -17.21
C PRO A 72 -51.22 -21.12 -15.98
N HIS A 73 -51.98 -21.20 -14.88
CA HIS A 73 -51.73 -22.11 -13.77
C HIS A 73 -51.96 -23.56 -14.22
N LEU A 74 -51.11 -24.49 -13.76
CA LEU A 74 -51.49 -25.88 -13.54
C LEU A 74 -50.69 -26.46 -12.36
N GLN A 75 -51.41 -27.23 -11.56
CA GLN A 75 -51.19 -27.62 -10.17
C GLN A 75 -50.59 -29.05 -10.09
N PRO A 76 -50.47 -29.73 -8.92
CA PRO A 76 -49.18 -30.27 -8.44
C PRO A 76 -49.05 -31.82 -8.39
N SER A 77 -47.80 -32.25 -8.10
CA SER A 77 -47.39 -33.49 -7.38
C SER A 77 -47.34 -34.82 -8.17
N PRO A 78 -46.44 -35.79 -7.84
CA PRO A 78 -46.07 -36.16 -6.47
C PRO A 78 -44.59 -36.41 -6.14
N ILE A 79 -44.40 -36.35 -4.82
CA ILE A 79 -43.27 -36.80 -4.01
C ILE A 79 -42.93 -38.26 -4.37
N ILE A 80 -41.67 -38.51 -4.74
CA ILE A 80 -41.03 -39.82 -4.54
C ILE A 80 -39.86 -39.57 -3.58
N GLY A 81 -40.02 -40.11 -2.38
CA GLY A 81 -38.99 -40.14 -1.36
C GLY A 81 -37.80 -40.97 -1.81
N GLY A 82 -36.62 -40.39 -1.66
CA GLY A 82 -35.33 -41.06 -1.72
C GLY A 82 -34.54 -40.75 -0.46
N THR A 83 -34.93 -41.35 0.66
CA THR A 83 -33.98 -41.60 1.76
C THR A 83 -33.01 -42.69 1.32
N THR A 84 -31.75 -42.33 1.10
CA THR A 84 -30.50 -43.15 1.15
C THR A 84 -29.40 -42.31 0.48
N SER A 85 -28.22 -42.06 1.04
CA SER A 85 -27.50 -42.64 2.16
C SER A 85 -26.56 -41.58 2.77
N ALA A 86 -26.39 -41.66 4.08
CA ALA A 86 -25.18 -41.17 4.72
C ALA A 86 -23.98 -41.89 4.09
N SER A 87 -23.35 -41.27 3.11
CA SER A 87 -22.02 -41.68 2.64
C SER A 87 -21.02 -41.20 3.68
N THR A 88 -20.75 -42.09 4.63
CA THR A 88 -19.72 -42.04 5.65
C THR A 88 -18.36 -41.83 5.01
N THR A 89 -18.01 -40.57 4.73
CA THR A 89 -16.61 -40.22 4.59
C THR A 89 -15.98 -40.45 5.97
N LYS A 90 -15.07 -41.43 6.08
CA LYS A 90 -14.26 -41.67 7.28
C LYS A 90 -13.25 -40.53 7.55
N VAL A 91 -13.60 -39.30 7.15
CA VAL A 91 -12.82 -38.08 7.35
C VAL A 91 -12.67 -37.78 8.84
N PRO A 92 -13.71 -37.91 9.71
CA PRO A 92 -13.51 -37.76 11.15
C PRO A 92 -12.52 -38.78 11.74
N GLU A 93 -12.58 -40.05 11.28
CA GLU A 93 -11.64 -41.10 11.70
C GLU A 93 -10.20 -40.80 11.22
N PHE A 94 -10.05 -40.30 9.99
CA PHE A 94 -8.76 -39.87 9.44
C PHE A 94 -8.18 -38.69 10.23
N LEU A 95 -9.01 -37.69 10.55
CA LEU A 95 -8.59 -36.53 11.33
C LEU A 95 -8.21 -36.93 12.76
N ALA A 96 -8.95 -37.85 13.39
CA ALA A 96 -8.58 -38.38 14.70
C ALA A 96 -7.25 -39.15 14.67
N MET A 97 -7.01 -39.95 13.63
CA MET A 97 -5.74 -40.65 13.44
C MET A 97 -4.57 -39.68 13.22
N LEU A 98 -4.80 -38.61 12.45
CA LEU A 98 -3.80 -37.56 12.21
C LEU A 98 -3.54 -36.73 13.47
N ASP A 99 -4.59 -36.31 14.19
CA ASP A 99 -4.50 -35.55 15.44
C ASP A 99 -3.70 -36.31 16.51
N LYS A 100 -3.91 -37.62 16.62
CA LYS A 100 -3.09 -38.48 17.49
C LYS A 100 -1.60 -38.42 17.12
N GLN A 101 -1.26 -38.68 15.85
CA GLN A 101 0.13 -38.66 15.39
C GLN A 101 0.79 -37.28 15.52
N VAL A 102 0.05 -36.21 15.26
CA VAL A 102 0.51 -34.82 15.44
C VAL A 102 0.77 -34.53 16.93
N GLY A 103 -0.12 -34.98 17.83
CA GLY A 103 0.05 -34.86 19.27
C GLY A 103 1.29 -35.59 19.78
N ASP A 104 1.52 -36.81 19.32
CA ASP A 104 2.69 -37.63 19.68
C ASP A 104 3.99 -36.95 19.22
N VAL A 105 4.06 -36.49 17.97
CA VAL A 105 5.21 -35.73 17.43
C VAL A 105 5.44 -34.43 18.20
N SER A 106 4.38 -33.71 18.57
CA SER A 106 4.51 -32.45 19.30
C SER A 106 5.04 -32.66 20.71
N THR A 107 4.55 -33.69 21.40
CA THR A 107 5.01 -34.07 22.75
C THR A 107 6.47 -34.51 22.70
N PHE A 108 6.82 -35.36 21.73
CA PHE A 108 8.20 -35.80 21.52
C PHE A 108 9.15 -34.64 21.23
N THR A 109 8.76 -33.75 20.30
CA THR A 109 9.55 -32.57 19.95
C THR A 109 9.82 -31.70 21.18
N THR A 110 8.77 -31.45 21.99
CA THR A 110 8.88 -30.65 23.21
C THR A 110 9.85 -31.28 24.21
N LEU A 111 9.79 -32.60 24.39
CA LEU A 111 10.70 -33.33 25.26
C LEU A 111 12.16 -33.26 24.78
N GLN A 112 12.40 -33.42 23.47
CA GLN A 112 13.75 -33.33 22.91
C GLN A 112 14.31 -31.90 23.00
N THR A 113 13.49 -30.88 22.73
CA THR A 113 13.88 -29.49 22.93
C THR A 113 14.31 -29.25 24.38
N ARG A 114 13.52 -29.71 25.35
CA ARG A 114 13.86 -29.60 26.77
C ARG A 114 15.19 -30.27 27.11
N ARG A 115 15.42 -31.50 26.65
CA ARG A 115 16.69 -32.22 26.86
C ARG A 115 17.90 -31.46 26.31
N ILE A 116 17.77 -30.86 25.12
CA ILE A 116 18.83 -30.06 24.51
C ILE A 116 19.13 -28.82 25.35
N TYR A 117 18.10 -28.13 25.87
CA TYR A 117 18.28 -26.97 26.75
C TYR A 117 18.87 -27.34 28.11
N GLU A 118 18.47 -28.47 28.70
CA GLU A 118 19.04 -28.98 29.94
C GLU A 118 20.53 -29.34 29.76
N ALA A 119 20.88 -29.99 28.65
CA ALA A 119 22.28 -30.29 28.30
C ALA A 119 23.10 -29.02 28.04
N TYR A 120 22.51 -28.01 27.41
CA TYR A 120 23.15 -26.70 27.22
C TYR A 120 23.35 -25.93 28.53
N GLY A 121 22.36 -25.94 29.43
CA GLY A 121 22.47 -25.33 30.76
C GLY A 121 23.49 -26.05 31.65
N ALA A 122 23.60 -27.38 31.54
CA ALA A 122 24.65 -28.16 32.19
C ALA A 122 26.05 -27.81 31.65
N PHE A 123 26.19 -27.56 30.34
CA PHE A 123 27.43 -27.08 29.74
C PHE A 123 27.84 -25.67 30.23
N GLN A 124 26.88 -24.79 30.53
CA GLN A 124 27.16 -23.42 31.02
C GLN A 124 27.41 -23.29 32.54
N GLY A 125 27.28 -24.37 33.33
CA GLY A 125 27.65 -24.35 34.75
C GLY A 125 26.56 -23.96 35.76
N GLY A 126 25.27 -24.27 35.51
CA GLY A 126 24.25 -24.41 36.58
C GLY A 126 23.02 -23.48 36.56
N GLN A 127 21.85 -24.13 36.69
CA GLN A 127 20.46 -23.65 36.93
C GLN A 127 19.96 -22.38 36.18
N VAL A 128 19.29 -22.60 35.04
CA VAL A 128 18.31 -21.65 34.50
C VAL A 128 16.90 -22.15 34.85
N GLY A 129 16.26 -21.50 35.81
CA GLY A 129 14.86 -21.74 36.16
C GLY A 129 13.93 -21.27 35.04
N LEU A 130 13.12 -22.18 34.50
CA LEU A 130 12.04 -21.86 33.56
C LEU A 130 10.88 -21.21 34.32
N GLY A 131 10.64 -19.91 34.06
CA GLY A 131 9.39 -19.24 34.40
C GLY A 131 8.26 -19.72 33.49
N LEU A 132 7.73 -20.92 33.74
CA LEU A 132 6.43 -21.37 33.26
C LEU A 132 5.48 -21.40 34.45
N ALA A 133 4.47 -20.54 34.41
CA ALA A 133 3.44 -20.45 35.41
C ALA A 133 2.80 -21.82 35.68
N SER A 134 2.81 -22.20 36.96
CA SER A 134 2.01 -23.28 37.50
C SER A 134 0.54 -23.03 37.21
N THR A 135 -0.07 -23.87 36.39
CA THR A 135 -1.51 -24.10 36.43
C THR A 135 -1.71 -25.51 36.95
N ASN A 136 -2.46 -25.59 38.06
CA ASN A 136 -2.87 -26.84 38.68
C ASN A 136 -3.69 -27.66 37.67
N ASP A 137 -3.15 -28.78 37.20
CA ASP A 137 -3.95 -29.88 36.71
C ASP A 137 -3.50 -31.17 37.40
N SER A 138 -4.02 -31.34 38.61
CA SER A 138 -3.98 -32.56 39.39
C SER A 138 -4.93 -33.60 38.78
N ARG A 139 -4.62 -34.08 37.58
CA ARG A 139 -5.28 -35.24 36.94
C ARG A 139 -4.33 -35.95 35.97
N LEU A 140 -3.23 -36.50 36.48
CA LEU A 140 -2.43 -37.55 35.79
C LEU A 140 -1.46 -38.22 36.78
N ALA A 141 -1.92 -38.47 38.00
CA ALA A 141 -1.23 -39.29 38.99
C ALA A 141 -2.16 -40.41 39.43
N GLN A 142 -2.22 -41.49 38.64
CA GLN A 142 -2.56 -42.87 39.05
C GLN A 142 -2.72 -43.74 37.80
N ALA A 143 -1.62 -44.37 37.38
CA ALA A 143 -1.61 -45.68 36.73
C ALA A 143 -0.15 -46.15 36.69
N THR A 144 0.28 -46.77 37.78
CA THR A 144 1.56 -47.45 37.93
C THR A 144 1.63 -48.71 37.07
N GLY A 145 2.81 -48.97 36.50
CA GLY A 145 3.38 -50.32 36.45
C GLY A 145 3.35 -51.03 35.09
N ASN A 146 4.44 -50.95 34.35
CA ASN A 146 5.23 -52.14 33.97
C ASN A 146 6.54 -51.71 33.30
N GLY A 147 7.64 -52.33 33.75
CA GLY A 147 9.01 -51.93 33.47
C GLY A 147 9.57 -52.38 32.12
N ILE A 148 10.89 -52.20 32.00
CA ILE A 148 11.92 -52.69 31.03
C ILE A 148 12.93 -51.53 30.81
N PRO A 149 14.25 -51.80 30.76
CA PRO A 149 15.20 -51.40 31.79
C PRO A 149 16.24 -50.37 31.32
N ASP A 150 17.06 -49.92 32.27
CA ASP A 150 18.33 -49.24 32.05
C ASP A 150 19.17 -49.95 30.97
N SER A 151 19.53 -49.20 29.93
CA SER A 151 20.70 -49.49 29.11
C SER A 151 21.62 -48.28 29.16
N SER A 152 22.68 -48.44 29.93
CA SER A 152 23.90 -47.64 29.96
C SER A 152 24.44 -47.35 28.55
N SER A 153 24.56 -46.08 28.22
CA SER A 153 25.63 -45.60 27.35
C SER A 153 26.21 -44.33 27.94
N THR A 154 27.48 -44.44 28.32
CA THR A 154 28.40 -43.39 28.72
C THR A 154 28.39 -42.22 27.71
N ASP A 155 27.73 -41.11 28.04
CA ASP A 155 27.88 -39.88 27.26
C ASP A 155 28.98 -39.02 27.85
N SER A 156 29.99 -38.79 27.01
CA SER A 156 31.06 -37.83 27.20
C SER A 156 30.47 -36.43 27.47
N PRO A 157 31.16 -35.52 28.20
CA PRO A 157 30.63 -34.18 28.42
C PRO A 157 30.28 -33.54 27.06
N ALA A 158 29.02 -33.13 26.90
CA ALA A 158 28.48 -32.69 25.62
C ALA A 158 29.32 -31.54 25.06
N SER A 159 30.07 -31.80 24.00
CA SER A 159 30.79 -30.74 23.30
C SER A 159 29.79 -29.82 22.61
N LEU A 160 30.16 -28.56 22.41
CA LEU A 160 29.35 -27.55 21.74
C LEU A 160 28.93 -28.01 20.32
N GLU A 161 29.79 -28.80 19.65
CA GLU A 161 29.52 -29.42 18.35
C GLU A 161 28.44 -30.49 18.43
N THR A 162 28.46 -31.35 19.44
CA THR A 162 27.44 -32.41 19.65
C THR A 162 26.06 -31.81 19.93
N LEU A 163 26.01 -30.71 20.68
CA LEU A 163 24.77 -29.94 20.91
C LEU A 163 24.24 -29.32 19.61
N LEU A 164 25.11 -28.69 18.81
CA LEU A 164 24.71 -28.12 17.52
C LEU A 164 24.19 -29.19 16.55
N GLN A 165 24.83 -30.36 16.48
CA GLN A 165 24.34 -31.48 15.67
C GLN A 165 22.97 -31.99 16.14
N SER A 166 22.73 -32.00 17.45
CA SER A 166 21.46 -32.41 18.04
C SER A 166 20.33 -31.43 17.68
N VAL A 167 20.61 -30.12 17.73
CA VAL A 167 19.70 -29.05 17.28
C VAL A 167 19.37 -29.18 15.80
N ILE A 168 20.37 -29.33 14.93
CA ILE A 168 20.17 -29.48 13.47
C ILE A 168 19.35 -30.74 13.16
N LYS A 169 19.58 -31.83 13.89
CA LYS A 169 18.84 -33.08 13.73
C LYS A 169 17.36 -32.91 14.09
N LEU A 170 17.07 -32.20 15.19
CA LEU A 170 15.71 -31.90 15.62
C LEU A 170 14.98 -30.94 14.67
N GLU A 171 15.64 -29.90 14.14
CA GLU A 171 15.06 -29.03 13.11
C GLU A 171 14.67 -29.82 11.85
N LYS A 172 15.57 -30.71 11.38
CA LYS A 172 15.28 -31.59 10.25
C LYS A 172 14.09 -32.51 10.53
N TYR A 173 14.00 -33.06 11.75
CA TYR A 173 12.88 -33.90 12.17
C TYR A 173 11.55 -33.14 12.15
N ILE A 174 11.51 -31.93 12.71
CA ILE A 174 10.31 -31.06 12.72
C ILE A 174 9.87 -30.75 11.29
N PHE A 175 10.81 -30.32 10.46
CA PHE A 175 10.54 -29.96 9.07
C PHE A 175 9.95 -31.14 8.27
N LEU A 176 10.51 -32.33 8.42
CA LEU A 176 10.06 -33.53 7.70
C LEU A 176 8.64 -33.93 8.12
N ASN A 177 8.33 -33.92 9.42
CA ASN A 177 6.99 -34.24 9.93
C ASN A 177 5.96 -33.19 9.50
N TYR A 178 6.27 -31.89 9.63
CA TYR A 178 5.38 -30.80 9.20
C TYR A 178 5.05 -30.90 7.70
N THR A 179 6.07 -31.11 6.87
CA THR A 179 5.86 -31.25 5.42
C THR A 179 5.03 -32.50 5.08
N GLY A 180 5.21 -33.59 5.83
CA GLY A 180 4.38 -34.79 5.73
C GLY A 180 2.91 -34.52 6.03
N ILE A 181 2.63 -33.80 7.12
CA ILE A 181 1.28 -33.38 7.55
C ILE A 181 0.63 -32.50 6.47
N VAL A 182 1.34 -31.46 6.00
CA VAL A 182 0.84 -30.56 4.94
C VAL A 182 0.46 -31.33 3.68
N LYS A 183 1.29 -32.30 3.26
CA LYS A 183 1.03 -33.05 2.03
C LYS A 183 -0.08 -34.07 2.17
N ILE A 184 -0.23 -34.69 3.35
CA ILE A 184 -1.28 -35.68 3.56
C ILE A 184 -2.65 -35.03 3.71
N ILE A 185 -2.73 -33.87 4.39
CA ILE A 185 -3.98 -33.12 4.53
C ILE A 185 -4.44 -32.51 3.19
N LYS A 186 -3.52 -31.94 2.40
CA LYS A 186 -3.83 -31.47 1.02
C LYS A 186 -4.19 -32.62 0.06
N LYS A 187 -3.78 -33.85 0.38
CA LYS A 187 -4.17 -35.03 -0.37
C LYS A 187 -5.58 -35.49 0.03
N MET A 188 -5.91 -35.44 1.32
CA MET A 188 -7.25 -35.70 1.83
C MET A 188 -8.25 -34.72 1.22
N ASP A 189 -7.98 -33.41 1.25
CA ASP A 189 -8.82 -32.35 0.65
C ASP A 189 -9.16 -32.64 -0.81
N ARG A 190 -8.15 -32.98 -1.62
CA ARG A 190 -8.33 -33.33 -3.04
C ARG A 190 -9.20 -34.56 -3.28
N HIS A 191 -9.20 -35.54 -2.38
CA HIS A 191 -9.99 -36.76 -2.51
C HIS A 191 -11.37 -36.66 -1.86
N ALA A 192 -11.52 -35.83 -0.84
CA ALA A 192 -12.78 -35.60 -0.13
C ALA A 192 -13.61 -34.44 -0.73
N GLY A 193 -13.00 -33.59 -1.58
CA GLY A 193 -13.65 -32.37 -2.09
C GLY A 193 -13.87 -31.31 -0.99
N LEU A 194 -13.10 -31.39 0.10
CA LEU A 194 -13.17 -30.51 1.25
C LEU A 194 -11.94 -29.58 1.24
N ASN A 195 -12.05 -28.41 1.87
CA ASN A 195 -10.95 -27.44 1.98
C ASN A 195 -10.57 -27.24 3.46
N ILE A 196 -10.17 -28.32 4.13
CA ILE A 196 -9.91 -28.34 5.59
C ILE A 196 -8.43 -28.10 5.88
N SER A 197 -7.54 -28.25 4.90
CA SER A 197 -6.10 -28.15 5.10
C SER A 197 -5.65 -26.83 5.73
N GLU A 198 -6.26 -25.69 5.36
CA GLU A 198 -5.88 -24.40 5.92
C GLU A 198 -6.25 -24.29 7.41
N ALA A 199 -7.48 -24.62 7.79
CA ALA A 199 -7.92 -24.62 9.18
C ALA A 199 -7.15 -25.63 10.04
N TYR A 200 -6.92 -26.84 9.51
CA TYR A 200 -6.16 -27.88 10.19
C TYR A 200 -4.72 -27.43 10.42
N LEU A 201 -4.04 -26.91 9.39
CA LEU A 201 -2.68 -26.41 9.50
C LEU A 201 -2.58 -25.20 10.43
N GLY A 202 -3.62 -24.36 10.50
CA GLY A 202 -3.73 -23.27 11.48
C GLY A 202 -3.77 -23.76 12.93
N ARG A 203 -4.47 -24.88 13.23
CA ARG A 203 -4.43 -25.50 14.58
C ARG A 203 -3.06 -26.09 14.89
N VAL A 204 -2.50 -26.78 13.90
CA VAL A 204 -1.18 -27.41 13.96
C VAL A 204 -0.07 -26.37 14.20
N TRP A 205 -0.18 -25.18 13.60
CA TRP A 205 0.74 -24.05 13.82
C TRP A 205 0.75 -23.51 15.25
N LYS A 206 -0.35 -23.66 16.00
CA LYS A 206 -0.44 -23.23 17.40
C LYS A 206 0.27 -24.19 18.36
N LEU A 207 0.61 -25.40 17.92
CA LEU A 207 1.27 -26.39 18.76
C LEU A 207 2.76 -26.05 18.95
N PRO A 208 3.36 -26.45 20.10
CA PRO A 208 4.76 -26.16 20.39
C PRO A 208 5.75 -26.59 19.30
N PHE A 209 5.44 -27.67 18.58
CA PHE A 209 6.29 -28.20 17.54
C PHE A 209 6.49 -27.26 16.34
N ALA A 210 5.56 -26.32 16.10
CA ALA A 210 5.62 -25.35 15.00
C ALA A 210 6.36 -24.05 15.38
N ARG A 211 6.50 -23.76 16.68
CA ARG A 211 7.20 -22.57 17.21
C ARG A 211 8.68 -22.87 17.46
N ALA A 212 9.40 -23.35 16.46
CA ALA A 212 10.83 -23.68 16.56
C ALA A 212 11.77 -22.45 16.72
N GLU A 213 11.24 -21.26 17.07
CA GLU A 213 12.01 -20.02 17.30
C GLU A 213 13.07 -20.20 18.40
N GLN A 214 12.75 -20.97 19.44
CA GLN A 214 13.67 -21.31 20.53
C GLN A 214 14.88 -22.09 20.00
N LEU A 215 14.64 -23.11 19.17
CA LEU A 215 15.72 -23.90 18.57
C LEU A 215 16.60 -23.09 17.62
N SER A 216 16.00 -22.21 16.81
CA SER A 216 16.76 -21.37 15.88
C SER A 216 17.61 -20.31 16.62
N THR A 217 17.11 -19.78 17.73
CA THR A 217 17.88 -18.88 18.61
C THR A 217 19.05 -19.61 19.26
N LEU A 218 18.81 -20.81 19.80
CA LEU A 218 19.85 -21.65 20.39
C LEU A 218 20.90 -22.07 19.35
N LYS A 219 20.47 -22.43 18.13
CA LYS A 219 21.36 -22.75 17.01
C LYS A 219 22.29 -21.58 16.68
N LYS A 220 21.75 -20.37 16.63
CA LYS A 220 22.52 -19.14 16.37
C LYS A 220 23.54 -18.91 17.48
N GLU A 221 23.14 -19.00 18.74
CA GLU A 221 24.04 -18.84 19.88
C GLU A 221 25.15 -19.90 19.92
N LEU A 222 24.82 -21.15 19.60
CA LEU A 222 25.81 -22.24 19.49
C LEU A 222 26.79 -21.99 18.34
N MET A 223 26.32 -21.54 17.16
CA MET A 223 27.17 -21.20 16.02
C MET A 223 28.06 -19.97 16.31
N GLU A 224 27.56 -18.97 17.02
CA GLU A 224 28.35 -17.80 17.47
C GLU A 224 29.45 -18.22 18.45
N LYS A 225 29.14 -19.09 19.42
CA LYS A 225 30.14 -19.63 20.35
C LYS A 225 31.15 -20.56 19.70
N LEU A 226 30.78 -21.29 18.66
CA LEU A 226 31.68 -22.12 17.84
C LEU A 226 32.57 -21.28 16.91
N SER A 227 32.11 -20.10 16.47
CA SER A 227 32.85 -19.23 15.54
C SER A 227 33.77 -18.20 16.22
N GLY A 228 33.70 -18.04 17.55
CA GLY A 228 34.74 -17.38 18.33
C GLY A 228 34.95 -15.88 18.09
N VAL A 229 33.93 -15.13 17.63
CA VAL A 229 34.03 -13.67 17.41
C VAL A 229 33.12 -12.92 18.38
N GLY A 230 33.70 -12.49 19.50
CA GLY A 230 33.08 -11.55 20.43
C GLY A 230 33.21 -10.11 19.93
N VAL A 231 32.09 -9.47 19.62
CA VAL A 231 32.03 -8.02 19.41
C VAL A 231 31.83 -7.33 20.76
N MET A 232 32.93 -6.85 21.36
CA MET A 232 32.88 -5.78 22.36
C MET A 232 32.74 -4.44 21.62
N ILE A 233 31.58 -3.79 21.69
CA ILE A 233 31.47 -2.35 21.41
C ILE A 233 31.72 -1.61 22.73
N LYS A 234 32.93 -1.07 22.89
CA LYS A 234 33.20 0.08 23.76
C LYS A 234 33.69 1.22 22.86
N THR A 235 32.99 2.33 22.93
CA THR A 235 33.30 3.61 22.28
C THR A 235 34.50 4.29 22.96
N SER A 236 35.54 4.64 22.19
CA SER A 236 36.31 5.89 22.33
C SER A 236 37.33 6.08 21.20
N ASN A 237 37.39 7.32 20.70
CA ASN A 237 38.29 7.89 19.68
C ASN A 237 39.76 7.40 19.70
N THR A 238 40.34 7.16 18.51
CA THR A 238 41.38 7.98 17.83
C THR A 238 42.19 7.13 16.82
N GLY A 239 42.42 7.65 15.60
CA GLY A 239 43.70 7.53 14.89
C GLY A 239 44.02 6.28 14.02
N SER A 240 44.08 6.52 12.70
CA SER A 240 45.06 6.02 11.71
C SER A 240 45.29 4.51 11.43
N SER A 241 45.10 4.17 10.15
CA SER A 241 45.90 3.29 9.26
C SER A 241 46.20 1.82 9.64
N ALA A 242 45.80 0.88 8.78
CA ALA A 242 46.69 0.05 7.93
C ALA A 242 45.99 -1.21 7.37
N GLN A 243 46.32 -1.54 6.13
CA GLN A 243 45.95 -2.76 5.37
C GLN A 243 46.57 -4.02 5.98
N ILE A 244 45.86 -5.15 5.98
CA ILE A 244 46.43 -6.50 5.71
C ILE A 244 45.39 -7.36 4.99
N ASP A 245 45.73 -7.76 3.75
CA ASP A 245 45.14 -8.82 2.95
C ASP A 245 45.50 -10.22 3.49
N GLY A 246 44.67 -11.23 3.20
CA GLY A 246 45.21 -12.55 2.85
C GLY A 246 44.62 -13.78 3.54
N ALA A 247 43.65 -14.39 2.86
CA ALA A 247 43.57 -15.83 2.60
C ALA A 247 43.34 -16.80 3.78
N LEU A 248 42.07 -17.17 4.00
CA LEU A 248 41.66 -18.56 4.27
C LEU A 248 40.18 -18.71 3.86
N SER A 249 39.95 -18.74 2.54
CA SER A 249 38.67 -19.10 1.93
C SER A 249 38.90 -20.26 0.96
N ARG A 250 38.19 -21.36 1.20
CA ARG A 250 37.82 -22.51 0.33
C ARG A 250 37.85 -23.74 1.24
N SER A 251 36.73 -24.22 1.76
CA SER A 251 35.75 -24.98 0.99
C SER A 251 34.54 -25.23 1.89
N PHE A 252 33.33 -24.90 1.44
CA PHE A 252 32.03 -25.55 1.74
C PHE A 252 30.91 -24.66 1.20
N GLU A 253 30.82 -24.57 -0.13
CA GLU A 253 29.60 -24.09 -0.76
C GLU A 253 28.63 -25.27 -0.91
N SER A 254 27.46 -25.18 -0.28
CA SER A 254 26.28 -25.93 -0.73
C SER A 254 25.43 -24.98 -1.59
N PRO A 255 25.01 -25.39 -2.81
CA PRO A 255 24.15 -24.58 -3.65
C PRO A 255 22.76 -24.53 -3.02
N PHE A 256 22.01 -23.45 -3.28
CA PHE A 256 20.68 -23.12 -2.72
C PHE A 256 20.68 -22.27 -1.45
N SER A 257 21.01 -21.00 -1.63
CA SER A 257 20.48 -19.90 -0.82
C SER A 257 19.79 -18.91 -1.78
N PRO A 258 18.46 -18.67 -1.69
CA PRO A 258 17.85 -17.58 -2.43
C PRO A 258 18.20 -16.25 -1.73
N LEU A 259 19.09 -15.48 -2.36
CA LEU A 259 19.20 -14.02 -2.29
C LEU A 259 19.13 -13.38 -0.88
N ALA A 260 20.25 -13.42 -0.16
CA ALA A 260 20.48 -12.51 0.96
C ALA A 260 21.03 -11.16 0.42
N LEU A 261 20.18 -10.14 0.41
CA LEU A 261 20.60 -8.74 0.35
C LEU A 261 21.29 -8.38 1.69
N ASN A 262 22.54 -7.94 1.60
CA ASN A 262 23.33 -7.44 2.72
C ASN A 262 22.70 -6.17 3.32
N PHE A 263 22.17 -6.27 4.54
CA PHE A 263 21.91 -5.10 5.39
C PHE A 263 23.12 -4.87 6.30
N LYS A 264 23.88 -3.80 6.05
CA LYS A 264 24.84 -3.25 7.02
C LYS A 264 24.05 -2.62 8.16
N SER A 265 24.14 -3.21 9.35
CA SER A 265 23.55 -2.69 10.58
C SER A 265 24.48 -1.67 11.22
N ASP A 266 24.27 -0.40 10.90
CA ASP A 266 24.67 0.71 11.78
C ASP A 266 23.67 1.86 11.62
N SER A 267 22.50 1.66 12.24
CA SER A 267 21.55 2.69 12.64
C SER A 267 20.53 2.05 13.58
N PRO A 268 20.04 2.75 14.62
CA PRO A 268 19.11 2.19 15.59
C PRO A 268 17.73 2.11 14.94
N VAL A 269 17.53 1.15 14.05
CA VAL A 269 16.20 0.67 13.70
C VAL A 269 15.73 -0.07 14.94
N MET A 270 14.92 0.60 15.76
CA MET A 270 14.00 -0.11 16.65
C MET A 270 13.28 -1.12 15.75
N MET A 271 13.67 -2.39 15.84
CA MET A 271 12.91 -3.48 15.25
C MET A 271 11.51 -3.36 15.82
N TRP A 272 10.60 -2.86 15.00
CA TRP A 272 9.19 -2.91 15.26
C TRP A 272 8.83 -4.40 15.28
N ARG A 273 8.86 -5.01 16.47
CA ARG A 273 8.09 -6.21 16.72
C ARG A 273 6.66 -5.84 16.33
N PRO A 274 6.00 -6.57 15.42
CA PRO A 274 4.56 -6.48 15.32
C PRO A 274 4.05 -6.86 16.71
N THR A 275 3.66 -5.88 17.52
CA THR A 275 2.80 -6.14 18.66
C THR A 275 1.60 -6.82 18.01
N ALA A 276 1.41 -8.09 18.31
CA ALA A 276 0.40 -8.91 17.67
C ALA A 276 -0.92 -8.15 17.70
N LEU A 277 -1.36 -7.69 16.52
CA LEU A 277 -2.78 -7.54 16.24
C LEU A 277 -3.36 -8.88 16.68
N ALA A 278 -4.07 -8.90 17.80
CA ALA A 278 -4.95 -10.01 18.08
C ALA A 278 -5.83 -10.10 16.83
N PRO A 279 -5.83 -11.21 16.10
CA PRO A 279 -6.71 -11.33 14.96
C PRO A 279 -8.11 -11.11 15.51
N THR A 280 -8.79 -10.05 15.06
CA THR A 280 -10.25 -10.09 15.03
C THR A 280 -10.56 -11.42 14.36
N GLU A 281 -11.32 -12.28 15.06
CA GLU A 281 -11.69 -13.58 14.53
C GLU A 281 -12.50 -13.32 13.27
N LYS A 282 -11.82 -13.29 12.10
CA LYS A 282 -12.48 -13.35 10.81
C LYS A 282 -13.16 -14.72 10.77
N THR A 283 -14.39 -14.77 11.24
CA THR A 283 -15.15 -16.00 11.32
C THR A 283 -15.61 -16.35 9.92
N TRP A 284 -14.96 -17.36 9.35
CA TRP A 284 -15.46 -18.02 8.14
C TRP A 284 -16.78 -18.77 8.40
N PHE A 285 -17.06 -19.05 9.66
CA PHE A 285 -18.31 -19.66 10.10
C PHE A 285 -19.33 -18.60 10.50
N PRO A 286 -20.63 -18.86 10.27
CA PRO A 286 -21.66 -18.04 10.88
C PRO A 286 -21.50 -17.97 12.40
N PRO A 287 -21.92 -16.87 13.05
CA PRO A 287 -21.94 -16.76 14.51
C PRO A 287 -22.61 -17.98 15.15
N ALA A 288 -22.11 -18.46 16.29
CA ALA A 288 -22.75 -19.60 16.97
C ALA A 288 -24.12 -19.24 17.58
N ALA A 289 -24.31 -17.97 17.92
CA ALA A 289 -25.57 -17.37 18.34
C ALA A 289 -25.52 -15.87 18.03
N LEU A 290 -26.64 -15.29 17.61
CA LEU A 290 -26.80 -13.85 17.45
C LEU A 290 -27.45 -13.25 18.70
N LEU A 291 -27.05 -12.04 19.06
CA LEU A 291 -27.80 -11.21 20.00
C LEU A 291 -28.87 -10.41 19.24
N PRO A 292 -30.01 -10.09 19.86
CA PRO A 292 -30.98 -9.16 19.29
C PRO A 292 -30.31 -7.83 18.96
N HIS A 293 -30.56 -7.29 17.77
CA HIS A 293 -29.95 -6.05 17.26
C HIS A 293 -28.42 -6.11 17.08
N GLN A 294 -27.85 -7.29 16.90
CA GLN A 294 -26.42 -7.42 16.63
C GLN A 294 -26.07 -6.90 15.23
N ARG A 295 -24.98 -6.14 15.18
CA ARG A 295 -24.38 -5.59 13.95
C ARG A 295 -23.41 -6.60 13.36
N VAL A 296 -23.59 -6.91 12.08
CA VAL A 296 -22.76 -7.87 11.35
C VAL A 296 -22.34 -7.24 10.02
N LEU A 297 -21.03 -7.18 9.80
CA LEU A 297 -20.44 -6.85 8.52
C LEU A 297 -20.33 -8.12 7.69
N ILE A 298 -21.01 -8.15 6.56
CA ILE A 298 -21.00 -9.25 5.61
C ILE A 298 -20.26 -8.78 4.37
N SER A 299 -19.25 -9.52 3.93
CA SER A 299 -18.50 -9.22 2.71
C SER A 299 -18.50 -10.43 1.78
N MET A 300 -18.90 -10.22 0.53
CA MET A 300 -18.88 -11.23 -0.52
C MET A 300 -18.01 -10.76 -1.68
N SER A 301 -17.05 -11.59 -2.09
CA SER A 301 -16.10 -11.30 -3.16
C SER A 301 -16.07 -12.40 -4.21
N GLY A 302 -16.26 -12.04 -5.48
CA GLY A 302 -16.27 -13.00 -6.58
C GLY A 302 -16.44 -12.35 -7.95
N PRO A 303 -16.53 -13.15 -9.02
CA PRO A 303 -16.49 -12.64 -10.39
C PRO A 303 -17.80 -12.00 -10.89
N HIS A 304 -18.92 -12.22 -10.19
CA HIS A 304 -20.26 -11.87 -10.65
C HIS A 304 -20.82 -10.62 -9.95
N GLY A 305 -20.43 -9.43 -10.43
CA GLY A 305 -20.64 -8.17 -9.70
C GLY A 305 -22.08 -7.86 -9.27
N THR A 306 -23.00 -7.67 -10.22
CA THR A 306 -24.39 -7.29 -9.88
C THR A 306 -25.14 -8.42 -9.17
N ASP A 307 -24.84 -9.67 -9.53
CA ASP A 307 -25.43 -10.85 -8.90
C ASP A 307 -25.04 -10.96 -7.42
N ILE A 308 -23.79 -10.63 -7.09
CA ILE A 308 -23.28 -10.59 -5.71
C ILE A 308 -24.02 -9.53 -4.89
N ILE A 309 -24.15 -8.30 -5.42
CA ILE A 309 -24.87 -7.22 -4.75
C ILE A 309 -26.34 -7.61 -4.53
N GLY A 310 -26.99 -8.06 -5.61
CA GLY A 310 -28.41 -8.43 -5.59
C GLY A 310 -28.70 -9.54 -4.58
N THR A 311 -27.86 -10.57 -4.52
CA THR A 311 -28.12 -11.69 -3.61
C THR A 311 -27.92 -11.32 -2.13
N LEU A 312 -26.93 -10.49 -1.82
CA LEU A 312 -26.73 -9.96 -0.46
C LEU A 312 -27.94 -9.14 -0.01
N LEU A 313 -28.42 -8.24 -0.87
CA LEU A 313 -29.59 -7.41 -0.58
C LEU A 313 -30.89 -8.23 -0.53
N GLU A 314 -31.05 -9.24 -1.38
CA GLU A 314 -32.20 -10.16 -1.36
C GLU A 314 -32.26 -10.94 -0.04
N CYS A 315 -31.11 -11.43 0.44
CA CYS A 315 -31.02 -12.07 1.75
C CYS A 315 -31.34 -11.08 2.87
N ALA A 316 -30.72 -9.90 2.89
CA ALA A 316 -31.02 -8.87 3.90
C ALA A 316 -32.51 -8.50 3.92
N ALA A 317 -33.15 -8.37 2.75
CA ALA A 317 -34.58 -8.09 2.63
C ALA A 317 -35.45 -9.26 3.11
N LYS A 318 -35.12 -10.50 2.74
CA LYS A 318 -35.84 -11.72 3.15
C LYS A 318 -35.91 -11.85 4.68
N TYR A 319 -34.83 -11.52 5.37
CA TYR A 319 -34.74 -11.60 6.83
C TYR A 319 -35.02 -10.26 7.55
N GLN A 320 -35.54 -9.26 6.83
CA GLN A 320 -35.90 -7.94 7.37
C GLN A 320 -34.77 -7.25 8.14
N CYS A 321 -33.53 -7.45 7.70
CA CYS A 321 -32.37 -6.78 8.27
C CYS A 321 -32.38 -5.30 7.91
N GLU A 322 -31.87 -4.48 8.81
CA GLU A 322 -31.64 -3.06 8.55
C GLU A 322 -30.25 -2.88 7.97
N VAL A 323 -30.14 -2.23 6.82
CA VAL A 323 -28.85 -1.93 6.18
C VAL A 323 -28.35 -0.59 6.72
N GLU A 324 -27.23 -0.60 7.43
CA GLU A 324 -26.65 0.61 8.02
C GLU A 324 -25.63 1.27 7.09
N ASP A 325 -24.83 0.46 6.41
CA ASP A 325 -23.76 0.94 5.52
C ASP A 325 -23.41 -0.13 4.46
N PHE A 326 -22.77 0.27 3.37
CA PHE A 326 -22.25 -0.63 2.36
C PHE A 326 -20.99 -0.09 1.68
N SER A 327 -20.16 -0.98 1.17
CA SER A 327 -18.98 -0.63 0.40
C SER A 327 -18.84 -1.54 -0.81
N PHE A 328 -18.43 -0.98 -1.94
CA PHE A 328 -18.26 -1.70 -3.19
C PHE A 328 -16.89 -1.39 -3.81
N ALA A 329 -16.16 -2.44 -4.16
CA ALA A 329 -14.92 -2.34 -4.90
C ALA A 329 -14.92 -3.32 -6.08
N ARG A 330 -14.49 -2.86 -7.25
CA ARG A 330 -14.30 -3.68 -8.45
C ARG A 330 -12.85 -3.62 -8.90
N LEU A 331 -12.24 -4.78 -9.04
CA LEU A 331 -10.90 -4.97 -9.60
C LEU A 331 -11.02 -5.90 -10.81
N TYR A 332 -11.09 -5.31 -12.02
CA TYR A 332 -11.34 -6.03 -13.25
C TYR A 332 -12.61 -6.90 -13.18
N HIS A 333 -12.42 -8.22 -13.18
CA HIS A 333 -13.48 -9.20 -13.14
C HIS A 333 -13.88 -9.55 -11.72
N ASN A 334 -13.07 -9.25 -10.71
CA ASN A 334 -13.39 -9.54 -9.32
C ASN A 334 -14.07 -8.34 -8.65
N VAL A 335 -15.15 -8.61 -7.94
CA VAL A 335 -15.92 -7.63 -7.19
C VAL A 335 -15.88 -8.01 -5.73
N THR A 336 -15.84 -7.02 -4.85
CA THR A 336 -16.09 -7.18 -3.42
C THR A 336 -17.20 -6.23 -3.04
N PHE A 337 -18.30 -6.78 -2.51
CA PHE A 337 -19.39 -6.00 -1.94
C PHE A 337 -19.50 -6.35 -0.45
N ALA A 338 -19.41 -5.32 0.38
CA ALA A 338 -19.58 -5.44 1.82
C ALA A 338 -20.83 -4.66 2.24
N ILE A 339 -21.59 -5.22 3.18
CA ILE A 339 -22.79 -4.61 3.73
C ILE A 339 -22.77 -4.79 5.24
N LEU A 340 -22.99 -3.70 5.96
CA LEU A 340 -23.17 -3.70 7.39
C LEU A 340 -24.68 -3.76 7.66
N ILE A 341 -25.11 -4.83 8.31
CA ILE A 341 -26.51 -5.04 8.65
C ILE A 341 -26.72 -5.13 10.15
N THR A 342 -27.90 -4.73 10.59
CA THR A 342 -28.42 -4.99 11.93
C THR A 342 -29.52 -6.03 11.85
N ILE A 343 -29.32 -7.13 12.58
CA ILE A 343 -30.23 -8.27 12.56
C ILE A 343 -31.32 -8.05 13.63
N LYS A 344 -32.59 -8.08 13.21
CA LYS A 344 -33.75 -7.81 14.09
C LYS A 344 -34.29 -9.06 14.80
N ASN A 345 -34.07 -10.24 14.21
CA ASN A 345 -34.59 -11.51 14.69
C ASN A 345 -33.42 -12.48 14.93
N ASP A 346 -33.57 -13.44 15.84
CA ASP A 346 -32.53 -14.46 16.13
C ASP A 346 -32.42 -15.54 15.02
N ASP A 347 -32.83 -15.22 13.80
CA ASP A 347 -32.88 -16.15 12.67
C ASP A 347 -31.49 -16.31 12.04
N MET A 348 -30.92 -17.50 12.23
CA MET A 348 -29.61 -17.88 11.71
C MET A 348 -29.65 -18.35 10.25
N ASP A 349 -30.84 -18.53 9.66
CA ASP A 349 -30.98 -19.03 8.29
C ASP A 349 -30.44 -18.04 7.24
N ILE A 350 -30.32 -16.74 7.59
CA ILE A 350 -29.66 -15.74 6.74
C ILE A 350 -28.26 -16.16 6.31
N PHE A 351 -27.45 -16.71 7.22
CA PHE A 351 -26.09 -17.10 6.90
C PHE A 351 -26.03 -18.34 6.01
N LYS A 352 -27.00 -19.25 6.15
CA LYS A 352 -27.12 -20.44 5.32
C LYS A 352 -27.50 -20.07 3.89
N ASP A 353 -28.44 -19.14 3.73
CA ASP A 353 -28.84 -18.63 2.42
C ASP A 353 -27.69 -17.86 1.76
N LEU A 354 -26.99 -17.01 2.51
CA LEU A 354 -25.80 -16.31 2.03
C LEU A 354 -24.68 -17.27 1.63
N ALA A 355 -24.42 -18.34 2.39
CA ALA A 355 -23.44 -19.35 2.03
C ALA A 355 -23.84 -20.11 0.76
N THR A 356 -25.14 -20.40 0.59
CA THR A 356 -25.69 -21.03 -0.61
C THR A 356 -25.53 -20.11 -1.83
N ALA A 357 -25.82 -18.82 -1.65
CA ALA A 357 -25.62 -17.78 -2.64
C ALA A 357 -24.15 -17.61 -3.05
N ALA A 358 -23.24 -17.56 -2.08
CA ALA A 358 -21.81 -17.46 -2.34
C ALA A 358 -21.33 -18.64 -3.19
N LYS A 359 -21.77 -19.86 -2.88
CA LYS A 359 -21.48 -21.04 -3.69
C LYS A 359 -22.07 -20.98 -5.09
N ARG A 360 -23.29 -20.45 -5.24
CA ARG A 360 -23.96 -20.27 -6.55
C ARG A 360 -23.16 -19.35 -7.47
N TRP A 361 -22.57 -18.29 -6.91
CA TRP A 361 -21.87 -17.24 -7.65
C TRP A 361 -20.34 -17.35 -7.58
N ASP A 362 -19.80 -18.50 -7.19
CA ASP A 362 -18.35 -18.72 -7.03
C ASP A 362 -17.66 -17.59 -6.24
N ALA A 363 -18.34 -17.14 -5.18
CA ALA A 363 -17.90 -16.04 -4.35
C ALA A 363 -17.39 -16.54 -3.00
N THR A 364 -16.38 -15.84 -2.49
CA THR A 364 -15.91 -15.96 -1.12
C THR A 364 -16.77 -15.10 -0.21
N LEU A 365 -17.25 -15.68 0.88
CA LEU A 365 -18.10 -15.01 1.86
C LEU A 365 -17.38 -14.93 3.21
N THR A 366 -17.41 -13.76 3.82
CA THR A 366 -16.79 -13.48 5.12
C THR A 366 -17.74 -12.70 6.00
N PHE A 367 -17.67 -12.95 7.31
CA PHE A 367 -18.48 -12.27 8.31
C PHE A 367 -17.57 -11.68 9.38
N ASP A 368 -17.92 -10.48 9.87
CA ASP A 368 -17.31 -9.85 11.03
C ASP A 368 -18.40 -9.33 11.95
N ILE A 369 -18.34 -9.73 13.22
CA ILE A 369 -19.31 -9.33 14.24
C ILE A 369 -18.75 -8.11 14.95
N LEU A 370 -19.44 -6.98 14.82
CA LEU A 370 -19.06 -5.79 15.55
C LEU A 370 -19.64 -5.87 16.97
N ASP A 371 -18.89 -6.53 17.87
CA ASP A 371 -19.20 -6.53 19.30
C ASP A 371 -19.01 -5.12 19.87
N SER A 372 -20.11 -4.44 20.20
CA SER A 372 -20.09 -3.17 20.95
C SER A 372 -19.48 -3.28 22.36
N LEU A 373 -19.20 -4.51 22.81
CA LEU A 373 -18.76 -4.85 24.17
C LEU A 373 -17.29 -5.28 24.27
N LYS A 374 -16.59 -5.57 23.17
CA LYS A 374 -15.17 -5.94 23.22
C LYS A 374 -14.32 -4.68 23.16
N LYS A 375 -13.66 -4.35 24.29
CA LYS A 375 -12.56 -3.39 24.31
C LYS A 375 -11.40 -3.97 23.48
N ASP A 376 -11.21 -3.45 22.27
CA ASP A 376 -9.93 -3.63 21.60
C ASP A 376 -8.87 -2.84 22.41
N PRO A 377 -7.74 -3.46 22.82
CA PRO A 377 -6.68 -2.78 23.58
C PRO A 377 -6.06 -1.58 22.86
N HIS A 378 -6.27 -1.44 21.55
CA HIS A 378 -5.73 -0.37 20.71
C HIS A 378 -6.81 0.57 20.16
N PHE A 379 -8.05 0.11 20.01
CA PHE A 379 -9.14 0.89 19.39
C PHE A 379 -10.37 1.15 20.30
N GLY A 380 -10.39 0.67 21.55
CA GLY A 380 -11.50 0.92 22.48
C GLY A 380 -12.79 0.16 22.14
N ASN A 381 -13.95 0.63 22.63
CA ASN A 381 -15.26 0.16 22.16
C ASN A 381 -15.44 0.66 20.72
N TYR A 382 -14.94 -0.09 19.74
CA TYR A 382 -14.87 0.38 18.36
C TYR A 382 -16.09 -0.08 17.58
N VAL A 383 -17.01 0.87 17.39
CA VAL A 383 -18.09 0.74 16.40
C VAL A 383 -17.86 1.87 15.39
N PRO A 384 -17.35 1.58 14.19
CA PRO A 384 -17.04 2.62 13.22
C PRO A 384 -18.30 3.39 12.82
N GLY A 385 -18.20 4.72 12.75
CA GLY A 385 -19.26 5.58 12.23
C GLY A 385 -19.49 5.45 10.71
N SER A 386 -18.50 4.91 9.98
CA SER A 386 -18.55 4.57 8.55
C SER A 386 -17.56 3.45 8.26
N LEU A 387 -17.93 2.50 7.39
CA LEU A 387 -17.04 1.44 6.91
C LEU A 387 -15.81 1.99 6.18
N GLU A 388 -15.94 3.15 5.53
CA GLU A 388 -14.83 3.78 4.80
C GLU A 388 -13.79 4.42 5.72
N ASP A 389 -14.18 4.85 6.92
CA ASP A 389 -13.30 5.54 7.86
C ASP A 389 -12.59 4.61 8.86
N ALA A 390 -13.03 3.35 8.92
CA ALA A 390 -12.44 2.34 9.78
C ALA A 390 -11.12 1.76 9.23
N PRO A 391 -10.10 1.49 10.06
CA PRO A 391 -9.99 1.71 11.51
C PRO A 391 -9.33 3.06 11.89
N TYR A 392 -9.32 4.05 11.00
CA TYR A 392 -8.48 5.24 11.09
C TYR A 392 -9.23 6.51 11.51
N GLU A 393 -10.23 6.35 12.37
CA GLU A 393 -10.99 7.46 12.92
C GLU A 393 -10.08 8.43 13.71
N GLY A 394 -10.29 9.74 13.56
CA GLY A 394 -9.45 10.78 14.19
C GLY A 394 -8.08 11.02 13.53
N ARG A 395 -7.79 10.39 12.38
CA ARG A 395 -6.59 10.69 11.58
C ARG A 395 -6.86 11.77 10.54
N SER A 396 -5.84 12.56 10.25
CA SER A 396 -5.93 13.60 9.24
C SER A 396 -5.87 12.96 7.84
N LYS A 397 -6.85 13.28 6.99
CA LYS A 397 -6.89 12.78 5.62
C LYS A 397 -6.08 13.69 4.70
N TYR A 398 -5.17 13.10 3.96
CA TYR A 398 -4.35 13.77 2.96
C TYR A 398 -4.45 13.03 1.63
N THR A 399 -4.05 13.70 0.57
CA THR A 399 -3.77 13.04 -0.71
C THR A 399 -2.33 13.30 -1.11
N ALA A 400 -1.68 12.25 -1.59
CA ALA A 400 -0.38 12.34 -2.23
C ALA A 400 -0.54 12.04 -3.71
N THR A 401 -0.31 13.04 -4.56
CA THR A 401 -0.20 12.86 -6.00
C THR A 401 1.26 12.64 -6.32
N VAL A 402 1.59 11.45 -6.81
CA VAL A 402 2.94 11.04 -7.20
C VAL A 402 3.05 11.12 -8.72
N LEU A 403 4.12 11.72 -9.23
CA LEU A 403 4.29 12.02 -10.64
C LEU A 403 5.75 11.88 -11.09
N CYS A 404 5.97 11.15 -12.19
CA CYS A 404 7.25 11.15 -12.92
C CYS A 404 6.96 10.98 -14.42
N GLN A 405 7.38 11.94 -15.25
CA GLN A 405 7.08 11.93 -16.69
C GLN A 405 7.63 10.67 -17.42
N HIS A 406 8.69 10.08 -16.89
CA HIS A 406 9.33 8.87 -17.44
C HIS A 406 8.78 7.56 -16.87
N GLY A 407 7.76 7.64 -16.02
CA GLY A 407 7.12 6.50 -15.37
C GLY A 407 7.54 6.33 -13.91
N LEU A 408 6.63 5.79 -13.10
CA LEU A 408 6.89 5.44 -11.71
C LEU A 408 7.62 4.09 -11.67
N THR A 409 8.84 4.10 -11.11
CA THR A 409 9.66 2.89 -11.00
C THR A 409 9.22 2.04 -9.81
N SER A 410 9.44 0.72 -9.88
CA SER A 410 9.20 -0.17 -8.73
C SER A 410 10.07 0.18 -7.53
N SER A 411 11.30 0.66 -7.76
CA SER A 411 12.20 1.15 -6.72
C SER A 411 11.59 2.32 -5.96
N PHE A 412 11.11 3.34 -6.68
CA PHE A 412 10.41 4.48 -6.08
C PHE A 412 9.17 4.02 -5.31
N LEU A 413 8.33 3.18 -5.91
CA LEU A 413 7.09 2.72 -5.27
C LEU A 413 7.35 1.92 -3.99
N SER A 414 8.43 1.14 -3.96
CA SER A 414 8.90 0.43 -2.78
C SER A 414 9.33 1.40 -1.68
N ASP A 415 10.20 2.37 -2.00
CA ASP A 415 10.72 3.33 -1.03
C ASP A 415 9.63 4.29 -0.53
N TRP A 416 8.72 4.70 -1.40
CA TRP A 416 7.49 5.43 -1.07
C TRP A 416 6.65 4.66 -0.05
N THR A 417 6.38 3.39 -0.32
CA THR A 417 5.60 2.53 0.59
C THR A 417 6.32 2.34 1.92
N HIS A 418 7.63 2.14 1.90
CA HIS A 418 8.44 2.02 3.10
C HIS A 418 8.41 3.32 3.93
N LEU A 419 8.51 4.48 3.29
CA LEU A 419 8.40 5.79 3.95
C LEU A 419 7.03 5.94 4.62
N LEU A 420 5.93 5.57 3.95
CA LEU A 420 4.59 5.58 4.54
C LEU A 420 4.52 4.67 5.77
N LEU A 421 5.04 3.45 5.68
CA LEU A 421 5.04 2.47 6.76
C LEU A 421 5.82 2.95 8.00
N VAL A 422 7.03 3.49 7.81
CA VAL A 422 7.86 4.03 8.91
C VAL A 422 7.13 5.15 9.66
N ASN A 423 6.38 5.97 8.93
CA ASN A 423 5.58 7.06 9.50
C ASN A 423 4.17 6.62 9.94
N LYS A 424 3.87 5.30 9.89
CA LYS A 424 2.58 4.69 10.21
C LYS A 424 1.42 5.25 9.39
N ILE A 425 1.67 5.81 8.21
CA ILE A 425 0.64 6.36 7.33
C ILE A 425 -0.05 5.20 6.59
N SER A 426 -1.37 5.23 6.55
CA SER A 426 -2.16 4.20 5.88
C SER A 426 -2.69 4.70 4.55
N VAL A 427 -2.63 3.85 3.51
CA VAL A 427 -3.26 4.12 2.22
C VAL A 427 -4.70 3.61 2.27
N GLU A 428 -5.66 4.50 2.04
CA GLU A 428 -7.09 4.16 1.98
C GLU A 428 -7.55 3.87 0.56
N LYS A 429 -7.01 4.60 -0.42
CA LYS A 429 -7.34 4.45 -1.83
C LYS A 429 -6.14 4.79 -2.67
N MET A 430 -5.96 4.05 -3.76
CA MET A 430 -4.98 4.35 -4.80
C MET A 430 -5.70 4.43 -6.15
N VAL A 431 -5.45 5.49 -6.90
CA VAL A 431 -6.03 5.72 -8.23
C VAL A 431 -4.92 6.07 -9.19
N ARG A 432 -4.98 5.50 -10.39
CA ARG A 432 -4.08 5.87 -11.48
C ARG A 432 -4.69 7.05 -12.24
N LEU A 433 -3.94 8.13 -12.44
CA LEU A 433 -4.46 9.34 -13.11
C LEU A 433 -4.17 9.42 -14.60
N ASN A 434 -3.13 8.74 -15.07
CA ASN A 434 -2.68 8.83 -16.46
C ASN A 434 -2.97 7.55 -17.26
N GLU A 435 -2.96 7.63 -18.58
CA GLU A 435 -3.07 6.48 -19.49
C GLU A 435 -1.70 5.97 -19.98
N GLY A 436 -1.65 4.75 -20.53
CA GLY A 436 -0.41 4.17 -21.09
C GLY A 436 0.55 3.60 -20.03
N GLN A 437 1.78 4.10 -19.95
CA GLN A 437 2.76 3.74 -18.91
C GLN A 437 2.41 4.43 -17.59
N LEU A 438 2.39 3.73 -16.45
CA LEU A 438 2.11 4.33 -15.15
C LEU A 438 3.12 5.43 -14.81
N SER A 439 2.69 6.69 -14.82
CA SER A 439 3.53 7.88 -14.60
C SER A 439 2.94 8.82 -13.55
N CYS A 440 1.65 8.70 -13.25
CA CYS A 440 0.98 9.47 -12.21
C CYS A 440 -0.04 8.61 -11.45
N ALA A 441 0.04 8.66 -10.13
CA ALA A 441 -0.87 7.97 -9.23
C ALA A 441 -1.21 8.83 -8.02
N ASP A 442 -2.43 8.65 -7.55
CA ASP A 442 -3.05 9.41 -6.49
C ASP A 442 -3.32 8.47 -5.30
N TYR A 443 -2.93 8.90 -4.11
CA TYR A 443 -3.10 8.12 -2.88
C TYR A 443 -3.93 8.91 -1.88
N LYS A 444 -5.09 8.40 -1.48
CA LYS A 444 -5.80 8.88 -0.29
C LYS A 444 -5.11 8.28 0.94
N LEU A 445 -4.58 9.14 1.80
CA LEU A 445 -3.76 8.79 2.94
C LEU A 445 -4.45 9.16 4.25
N SER A 446 -4.32 8.27 5.23
CA SER A 446 -4.70 8.47 6.62
C SER A 446 -3.43 8.70 7.45
N ILE A 447 -3.20 9.94 7.87
CA ILE A 447 -1.98 10.36 8.57
C ILE A 447 -2.25 10.47 10.08
N PRO A 448 -1.42 9.83 10.95
CA PRO A 448 -1.58 9.97 12.40
C PRO A 448 -1.36 11.43 12.85
N ALA A 449 -2.24 11.92 13.75
CA ALA A 449 -2.16 13.29 14.28
C ALA A 449 -0.84 13.59 15.02
N SER A 450 -0.15 12.56 15.52
CA SER A 450 1.15 12.70 16.20
C SER A 450 2.34 12.89 15.24
N LEU A 451 2.14 12.76 13.93
CA LEU A 451 3.23 12.87 12.96
C LEU A 451 3.63 14.34 12.77
N SER A 452 4.93 14.61 12.88
CA SER A 452 5.48 15.91 12.48
C SER A 452 5.47 16.04 10.97
N MET A 453 4.57 16.88 10.45
CA MET A 453 4.42 17.12 9.01
C MET A 453 5.68 17.73 8.39
N ASP A 454 6.45 18.53 9.13
CA ASP A 454 7.67 19.15 8.62
C ASP A 454 8.78 18.11 8.39
N LYS A 455 9.02 17.23 9.36
CA LYS A 455 9.96 16.10 9.19
C LYS A 455 9.53 15.14 8.09
N PHE A 456 8.22 14.91 7.97
CA PHE A 456 7.70 14.09 6.89
C PHE A 456 7.95 14.74 5.52
N ARG A 457 7.70 16.04 5.38
CA ARG A 457 8.02 16.81 4.16
C ARG A 457 9.50 16.80 3.82
N GLU A 458 10.40 16.89 4.80
CA GLU A 458 11.85 16.74 4.57
C GLU A 458 12.20 15.35 4.02
N SER A 459 11.59 14.30 4.57
CA SER A 459 11.80 12.93 4.09
C SER A 459 11.23 12.72 2.68
N LEU A 460 10.07 13.32 2.38
CA LEU A 460 9.51 13.38 1.04
C LEU A 460 10.42 14.15 0.09
N PHE A 461 11.05 15.22 0.55
CA PHE A 461 11.97 16.01 -0.23
C PHE A 461 13.13 15.15 -0.73
N GLN A 462 13.76 14.42 0.19
CA GLN A 462 14.86 13.51 -0.11
C GLN A 462 14.43 12.38 -1.06
N LEU A 463 13.32 11.71 -0.76
CA LEU A 463 12.80 10.62 -1.59
C LEU A 463 12.57 11.06 -3.04
N SER A 464 11.94 12.22 -3.25
CA SER A 464 11.72 12.72 -4.60
C SER A 464 13.02 13.09 -5.32
N ALA A 465 14.00 13.65 -4.61
CA ALA A 465 15.29 14.01 -5.19
C ALA A 465 16.05 12.77 -5.65
N ASP A 466 16.06 11.71 -4.83
CA ASP A 466 16.76 10.45 -5.12
C ASP A 466 16.19 9.73 -6.36
N HIS A 467 14.88 9.85 -6.59
CA HIS A 467 14.17 9.15 -7.65
C HIS A 467 13.75 10.02 -8.84
N GLY A 468 14.00 11.33 -8.80
CA GLY A 468 13.49 12.28 -9.81
C GLY A 468 11.97 12.27 -9.95
N THR A 469 11.25 11.92 -8.89
CA THR A 469 9.79 11.74 -8.88
C THR A 469 9.15 12.77 -7.96
N ASP A 470 8.19 13.53 -8.46
CA ASP A 470 7.47 14.52 -7.67
C ASP A 470 6.41 13.86 -6.78
N VAL A 471 6.31 14.35 -5.55
CA VAL A 471 5.24 13.99 -4.61
C VAL A 471 4.61 15.27 -4.09
N ALA A 472 3.35 15.50 -4.45
CA ALA A 472 2.55 16.62 -3.98
C ALA A 472 1.60 16.14 -2.87
N LEU A 473 1.81 16.64 -1.65
CA LEU A 473 0.99 16.30 -0.49
C LEU A 473 0.07 17.46 -0.12
N GLN A 474 -1.24 17.24 -0.15
CA GLN A 474 -2.25 18.24 0.20
C GLN A 474 -3.35 17.64 1.08
N PRO A 475 -4.03 18.44 1.92
CA PRO A 475 -5.20 17.98 2.65
C PRO A 475 -6.25 17.36 1.69
N TYR A 476 -6.87 16.26 2.12
CA TYR A 476 -7.99 15.67 1.38
C TYR A 476 -9.28 16.30 1.86
N ASP A 477 -9.58 17.50 1.36
CA ASP A 477 -10.76 18.28 1.70
C ASP A 477 -11.60 18.62 0.46
N VAL A 478 -12.73 19.29 0.71
CA VAL A 478 -13.65 19.73 -0.34
C VAL A 478 -12.99 20.65 -1.35
N PHE A 479 -11.96 21.41 -0.97
CA PHE A 479 -11.34 22.41 -1.84
C PHE A 479 -10.38 21.81 -2.86
N ARG A 480 -10.02 20.52 -2.78
CA ARG A 480 -9.12 19.90 -3.76
C ARG A 480 -9.60 20.09 -5.20
N LYS A 481 -10.86 19.73 -5.49
CA LYS A 481 -11.48 19.88 -6.82
C LYS A 481 -12.22 21.19 -7.01
N HIS A 482 -12.52 21.92 -5.92
CA HIS A 482 -13.28 23.17 -5.95
C HIS A 482 -12.40 24.42 -5.83
N LYS A 483 -11.15 24.36 -6.31
CA LYS A 483 -10.34 25.56 -6.55
C LYS A 483 -11.02 26.42 -7.64
N ARG A 484 -10.81 27.74 -7.62
CA ARG A 484 -11.49 28.68 -8.52
C ARG A 484 -10.60 29.78 -9.08
N LEU A 485 -9.43 30.00 -8.49
CA LEU A 485 -8.46 31.01 -8.93
C LEU A 485 -7.07 30.37 -9.05
N VAL A 486 -6.39 30.62 -10.17
CA VAL A 486 -4.95 30.32 -10.30
C VAL A 486 -4.18 31.60 -10.55
N VAL A 487 -3.14 31.80 -9.76
CA VAL A 487 -2.18 32.90 -9.89
C VAL A 487 -0.83 32.31 -10.29
N PHE A 488 -0.27 32.79 -11.39
CA PHE A 488 1.02 32.35 -11.89
C PHE A 488 2.06 33.46 -11.76
N ASP A 489 3.31 33.08 -11.48
CA ASP A 489 4.44 33.89 -11.92
C ASP A 489 4.59 33.83 -13.46
N MET A 490 5.30 34.80 -14.02
CA MET A 490 5.55 34.88 -15.46
C MET A 490 6.88 34.24 -15.83
N ASP A 491 7.98 34.88 -15.42
CA ASP A 491 9.35 34.49 -15.73
C ASP A 491 9.63 33.11 -15.16
N SER A 492 10.33 32.25 -15.91
CA SER A 492 10.66 30.87 -15.52
C SER A 492 9.46 29.97 -15.10
N THR A 493 8.22 30.42 -15.32
CA THR A 493 6.98 29.72 -14.95
C THR A 493 6.02 29.61 -16.13
N LEU A 494 5.39 30.71 -16.57
CA LEU A 494 4.53 30.70 -17.77
C LEU A 494 5.35 30.81 -19.07
N ILE A 495 6.52 31.45 -18.99
CA ILE A 495 7.52 31.54 -20.04
C ILE A 495 8.85 30.97 -19.55
N GLN A 496 9.71 30.56 -20.47
CA GLN A 496 10.98 29.91 -20.12
C GLN A 496 12.11 30.91 -19.84
N GLN A 497 11.98 32.14 -20.33
CA GLN A 497 12.99 33.19 -20.20
C GLN A 497 12.79 34.05 -18.96
N GLU A 498 13.87 34.68 -18.52
CA GLU A 498 13.87 35.83 -17.61
C GLU A 498 13.81 37.12 -18.45
N VAL A 499 12.67 37.84 -18.43
CA VAL A 499 12.45 38.98 -19.35
C VAL A 499 13.51 40.08 -19.21
N ILE A 500 14.01 40.33 -18.01
CA ILE A 500 15.02 41.37 -17.80
C ILE A 500 16.37 41.02 -18.42
N ASP A 501 16.73 39.73 -18.46
CA ASP A 501 17.97 39.24 -19.06
C ASP A 501 17.89 39.33 -20.59
N GLU A 502 16.72 39.06 -21.16
CA GLU A 502 16.47 39.25 -22.59
C GLU A 502 16.63 40.72 -23.00
N ILE A 503 16.05 41.65 -22.23
CA ILE A 503 16.22 43.09 -22.50
C ILE A 503 17.68 43.51 -22.32
N ALA A 504 18.36 43.01 -21.28
CA ALA A 504 19.76 43.31 -21.00
C ALA A 504 20.69 42.82 -22.11
N ARG A 505 20.38 41.68 -22.74
CA ARG A 505 21.12 41.15 -23.89
C ARG A 505 21.02 42.08 -25.10
N HIS A 506 19.81 42.52 -25.44
CA HIS A 506 19.60 43.49 -26.51
C HIS A 506 20.20 44.87 -26.20
N ALA A 507 20.29 45.24 -24.92
CA ALA A 507 20.94 46.45 -24.45
C ALA A 507 22.48 46.34 -24.33
N GLY A 508 23.07 45.16 -24.53
CA GLY A 508 24.51 44.93 -24.40
C GLY A 508 25.06 45.01 -22.97
N VAL A 509 24.21 44.81 -21.95
CA VAL A 509 24.56 44.93 -20.52
C VAL A 509 24.30 43.65 -19.72
N MET A 510 24.12 42.51 -20.40
CA MET A 510 23.79 41.22 -19.79
C MET A 510 24.77 40.80 -18.69
N GLU A 511 26.09 40.95 -18.91
CA GLU A 511 27.11 40.57 -17.92
C GLU A 511 26.91 41.32 -16.59
N LYS A 512 26.71 42.63 -16.64
CA LYS A 512 26.47 43.48 -15.46
C LYS A 512 25.16 43.15 -14.76
N VAL A 513 24.13 42.79 -15.52
CA VAL A 513 22.84 42.35 -14.95
C VAL A 513 22.99 41.02 -14.24
N SER A 514 23.76 40.09 -14.82
CA SER A 514 24.06 38.79 -14.21
C SER A 514 24.79 38.94 -12.88
N GLU A 515 25.81 39.79 -12.79
CA GLU A 515 26.53 40.08 -11.53
C GLU A 515 25.59 40.54 -10.40
N ILE A 516 24.61 41.41 -10.73
CA ILE A 516 23.63 41.90 -9.76
C ILE A 516 22.63 40.79 -9.38
N THR A 517 22.23 39.96 -10.33
CA THR A 517 21.33 38.82 -10.08
C THR A 517 22.00 37.80 -9.16
N GLU A 518 23.28 37.49 -9.37
CA GLU A 518 24.07 36.62 -8.51
C GLU A 518 24.18 37.17 -7.08
N ALA A 519 24.51 38.45 -6.92
CA ALA A 519 24.55 39.10 -5.61
C ALA A 519 23.20 39.03 -4.87
N ALA A 520 22.09 39.20 -5.60
CA ALA A 520 20.75 39.07 -5.03
C ALA A 520 20.42 37.64 -4.61
N MET A 521 20.83 36.65 -5.40
CA MET A 521 20.66 35.23 -5.07
C MET A 521 21.48 34.78 -3.87
N ASN A 522 22.67 35.38 -3.68
CA ASN A 522 23.52 35.20 -2.49
C ASN A 522 22.95 35.89 -1.24
N GLY A 523 21.91 36.72 -1.39
CA GLY A 523 21.30 37.48 -0.30
C GLY A 523 22.10 38.72 0.12
N GLU A 524 23.04 39.17 -0.72
CA GLU A 524 23.86 40.36 -0.47
C GLU A 524 23.07 41.65 -0.67
N ILE A 525 22.05 41.62 -1.53
CA ILE A 525 21.12 42.72 -1.80
C ILE A 525 19.67 42.22 -1.82
N ASP A 526 18.74 43.06 -1.38
CA ASP A 526 17.32 42.73 -1.42
C ASP A 526 16.74 42.80 -2.84
N PHE A 527 15.54 42.26 -3.03
CA PHE A 527 14.89 42.21 -4.34
C PHE A 527 14.62 43.60 -4.95
N LYS A 528 14.20 44.57 -4.13
CA LYS A 528 13.83 45.91 -4.62
C LYS A 528 15.08 46.66 -5.12
N GLU A 529 16.15 46.58 -4.37
CA GLU A 529 17.45 47.14 -4.72
C GLU A 529 18.06 46.43 -5.93
N SER A 530 18.01 45.09 -5.97
CA SER A 530 18.45 44.30 -7.15
C SER A 530 17.71 44.72 -8.41
N LEU A 531 16.38 44.83 -8.36
CA LEU A 531 15.58 45.26 -9.51
C LEU A 531 15.95 46.68 -9.93
N LYS A 532 16.07 47.61 -8.97
CA LYS A 532 16.43 49.01 -9.25
C LYS A 532 17.78 49.11 -9.96
N ARG A 533 18.81 48.38 -9.48
CA ARG A 533 20.14 48.37 -10.11
C ARG A 533 20.12 47.77 -11.50
N ARG A 534 19.42 46.64 -11.70
CA ARG A 534 19.31 46.01 -13.03
C ARG A 534 18.56 46.90 -14.02
N VAL A 535 17.47 47.54 -13.60
CA VAL A 535 16.71 48.47 -14.45
C VAL A 535 17.53 49.72 -14.79
N ALA A 536 18.36 50.24 -13.87
CA ALA A 536 19.23 51.39 -14.13
C ALA A 536 20.22 51.14 -15.27
N LEU A 537 20.68 49.90 -15.46
CA LEU A 537 21.57 49.51 -16.56
C LEU A 537 20.88 49.56 -17.93
N LEU A 538 19.54 49.54 -17.98
CA LEU A 538 18.75 49.59 -19.22
C LEU A 538 18.50 51.02 -19.71
N LYS A 539 19.11 52.03 -19.06
CA LYS A 539 18.95 53.43 -19.45
C LYS A 539 19.47 53.68 -20.86
N GLY A 540 18.66 54.31 -21.70
CA GLY A 540 18.98 54.64 -23.08
C GLY A 540 18.64 53.53 -24.09
N THR A 541 18.17 52.37 -23.63
CA THR A 541 17.69 51.32 -24.54
C THR A 541 16.40 51.78 -25.25
N PRO A 542 16.27 51.61 -26.58
CA PRO A 542 15.05 51.92 -27.30
C PRO A 542 13.85 51.08 -26.81
N VAL A 543 12.68 51.68 -26.68
CA VAL A 543 11.46 50.99 -26.22
C VAL A 543 11.04 49.84 -27.15
N THR A 544 11.40 49.91 -28.43
CA THR A 544 11.16 48.84 -29.43
C THR A 544 11.77 47.50 -29.04
N VAL A 545 12.76 47.47 -28.13
CA VAL A 545 13.29 46.22 -27.57
C VAL A 545 12.21 45.35 -26.94
N LEU A 546 11.17 45.95 -26.37
CA LEU A 546 10.08 45.20 -25.72
C LEU A 546 9.25 44.43 -26.74
N ASP A 547 9.11 44.95 -27.95
CA ASP A 547 8.43 44.24 -29.04
C ASP A 547 9.30 43.10 -29.57
N THR A 548 10.62 43.30 -29.69
CA THR A 548 11.56 42.24 -30.05
C THR A 548 11.56 41.10 -29.03
N VAL A 549 11.63 41.42 -27.73
CA VAL A 549 11.57 40.42 -26.66
C VAL A 549 10.24 39.68 -26.67
N ARG A 550 9.13 40.38 -26.93
CA ARG A 550 7.79 39.78 -27.03
C ARG A 550 7.74 38.67 -28.08
N GLU A 551 8.31 38.89 -29.26
CA GLU A 551 8.32 37.91 -30.36
C GLU A 551 9.21 36.69 -30.07
N GLN A 552 10.15 36.82 -29.13
CA GLN A 552 11.11 35.77 -28.75
C GLN A 552 10.68 34.95 -27.53
N LEU A 553 9.56 35.30 -26.89
CA LEU A 553 9.09 34.57 -25.71
C LEU A 553 8.68 33.15 -26.06
N THR A 554 9.19 32.19 -25.29
CA THR A 554 8.83 30.79 -25.40
C THR A 554 7.94 30.44 -24.21
N PHE A 555 6.69 30.06 -24.48
CA PHE A 555 5.78 29.60 -23.44
C PHE A 555 6.24 28.24 -22.88
N THR A 556 6.02 28.05 -21.60
CA THR A 556 6.25 26.76 -20.93
C THR A 556 5.34 25.69 -21.52
N GLU A 557 5.84 24.45 -21.58
CA GLU A 557 5.11 23.32 -22.16
C GLU A 557 3.73 23.18 -21.52
N ASP A 558 2.70 23.05 -22.36
CA ASP A 558 1.29 22.95 -21.98
C ASP A 558 0.73 24.15 -21.17
N ALA A 559 1.40 25.31 -21.11
CA ALA A 559 0.87 26.50 -20.43
C ALA A 559 -0.49 26.95 -21.02
N LEU A 560 -0.55 27.06 -22.36
CA LEU A 560 -1.79 27.40 -23.07
C LEU A 560 -2.87 26.34 -22.87
N TYR A 561 -2.47 25.07 -22.88
CA TYR A 561 -3.35 23.94 -22.68
C TYR A 561 -3.99 23.96 -21.28
N LEU A 562 -3.18 24.13 -20.23
CA LEU A 562 -3.62 24.29 -18.86
C LEU A 562 -4.60 25.46 -18.72
N CYS A 563 -4.23 26.64 -19.23
CA CYS A 563 -5.07 27.84 -19.11
C CYS A 563 -6.44 27.63 -19.78
N LYS A 564 -6.47 27.09 -20.99
CA LYS A 564 -7.73 26.77 -21.70
C LYS A 564 -8.60 25.79 -20.90
N ALA A 565 -8.01 24.70 -20.40
CA ALA A 565 -8.72 23.71 -19.61
C ALA A 565 -9.33 24.32 -18.34
N LEU A 566 -8.56 25.13 -17.60
CA LEU A 566 -9.02 25.81 -16.39
C LEU A 566 -10.11 26.85 -16.68
N LYS A 567 -9.98 27.65 -17.74
CA LYS A 567 -11.02 28.62 -18.15
C LYS A 567 -12.34 27.93 -18.45
N LYS A 568 -12.31 26.77 -19.11
CA LYS A 568 -13.51 26.01 -19.46
C LYS A 568 -14.32 25.56 -18.25
N ILE A 569 -13.66 25.26 -17.14
CA ILE A 569 -14.31 24.90 -15.86
C ILE A 569 -14.52 26.12 -14.94
N GLY A 570 -14.41 27.34 -15.48
CA GLY A 570 -14.80 28.58 -14.80
C GLY A 570 -13.74 29.16 -13.86
N PHE A 571 -12.47 28.75 -13.96
CA PHE A 571 -11.43 29.40 -13.17
C PHE A 571 -11.15 30.82 -13.65
N LYS A 572 -10.78 31.65 -12.69
CA LYS A 572 -10.13 32.93 -12.93
C LYS A 572 -8.63 32.73 -12.93
N LEU A 573 -7.96 33.36 -13.88
CA LEU A 573 -6.52 33.21 -14.06
C LEU A 573 -5.84 34.58 -13.97
N ALA A 574 -4.71 34.63 -13.27
CA ALA A 574 -3.93 35.84 -13.11
C ALA A 574 -2.45 35.57 -13.31
N VAL A 575 -1.74 36.55 -13.85
CA VAL A 575 -0.28 36.60 -13.80
C VAL A 575 0.17 37.74 -12.88
N ILE A 576 1.08 37.43 -11.95
CA ILE A 576 1.69 38.42 -11.06
C ILE A 576 3.21 38.25 -11.12
N SER A 577 3.87 39.22 -11.75
CA SER A 577 5.27 39.10 -12.14
C SER A 577 6.16 40.20 -11.54
N GLY A 578 7.42 39.84 -11.26
CA GLY A 578 8.49 40.81 -10.97
C GLY A 578 9.09 41.45 -12.25
N GLY A 579 8.72 40.96 -13.43
CA GLY A 579 9.06 41.53 -14.74
C GLY A 579 8.22 42.76 -15.08
N PHE A 580 7.90 42.94 -16.36
CA PHE A 580 7.36 44.21 -16.87
C PHE A 580 5.97 44.11 -17.53
N MET A 581 5.14 45.13 -17.28
CA MET A 581 3.73 45.19 -17.68
C MET A 581 3.47 44.94 -19.17
N PRO A 582 4.23 45.50 -20.14
CA PRO A 582 3.98 45.25 -21.55
C PRO A 582 4.10 43.76 -21.95
N LEU A 583 4.99 43.01 -21.31
CA LEU A 583 5.17 41.58 -21.54
C LEU A 583 4.13 40.76 -20.78
N ALA A 584 3.81 41.14 -19.53
CA ALA A 584 2.74 40.50 -18.76
C ALA A 584 1.37 40.61 -19.45
N LEU A 585 1.06 41.75 -20.07
CA LEU A 585 -0.14 41.94 -20.88
C LEU A 585 -0.13 41.08 -22.15
N HIS A 586 1.03 40.89 -22.77
CA HIS A 586 1.14 39.98 -23.91
C HIS A 586 0.86 38.53 -23.50
N VAL A 587 1.51 38.04 -22.43
CA VAL A 587 1.28 36.69 -21.87
C VAL A 587 -0.20 36.52 -21.48
N LYS A 588 -0.80 37.52 -20.83
CA LYS A 588 -2.23 37.55 -20.51
C LYS A 588 -3.09 37.32 -21.75
N ASN A 589 -2.85 38.08 -22.82
CA ASN A 589 -3.67 38.03 -24.02
C ASN A 589 -3.54 36.68 -24.75
N ILE A 590 -2.33 36.14 -24.85
CA ILE A 590 -2.09 34.84 -25.53
C ILE A 590 -2.71 33.68 -24.74
N LEU A 591 -2.57 33.68 -23.41
CA LEU A 591 -3.05 32.58 -22.56
C LEU A 591 -4.52 32.75 -22.12
N GLY A 592 -5.14 33.90 -22.39
CA GLY A 592 -6.51 34.20 -22.00
C GLY A 592 -6.70 34.42 -20.50
N LEU A 593 -5.71 35.05 -19.84
CA LEU A 593 -5.78 35.35 -18.40
C LEU A 593 -6.68 36.57 -18.14
N ASP A 594 -7.30 36.62 -16.97
CA ASP A 594 -8.23 37.68 -16.57
C ASP A 594 -7.47 38.90 -16.02
N TYR A 595 -6.39 38.66 -15.27
CA TYR A 595 -5.61 39.69 -14.58
C TYR A 595 -4.13 39.64 -14.95
N ALA A 596 -3.48 40.80 -14.98
CA ALA A 596 -2.03 40.93 -15.11
C ALA A 596 -1.52 42.06 -14.21
N PHE A 597 -0.53 41.75 -13.38
CA PHE A 597 0.19 42.71 -12.55
C PHE A 597 1.69 42.50 -12.72
N ALA A 598 2.42 43.58 -12.96
CA ALA A 598 3.87 43.57 -13.11
C ALA A 598 4.45 44.97 -12.86
N ASN A 599 5.77 45.09 -12.83
CA ASN A 599 6.43 46.40 -12.73
C ASN A 599 6.26 47.20 -14.02
N GLN A 600 6.30 48.53 -13.93
CA GLN A 600 6.26 49.41 -15.09
C GLN A 600 7.60 50.10 -15.28
N LEU A 601 8.17 50.00 -16.48
CA LEU A 601 9.38 50.74 -16.85
C LEU A 601 9.01 52.19 -17.20
N LYS A 602 9.78 53.14 -16.69
CA LYS A 602 9.62 54.55 -17.02
C LYS A 602 10.29 54.85 -18.36
N VAL A 603 9.51 55.38 -19.29
CA VAL A 603 9.97 55.83 -20.61
C VAL A 603 10.29 57.32 -20.60
N SER A 604 11.13 57.75 -21.53
CA SER A 604 11.43 59.16 -21.76
C SER A 604 10.18 59.94 -22.17
N PRO A 605 10.15 61.28 -22.03
CA PRO A 605 8.97 62.08 -22.38
C PRO A 605 8.51 61.95 -23.84
N ASP A 606 9.43 61.62 -24.76
CA ASP A 606 9.16 61.33 -26.17
C ASP A 606 8.72 59.87 -26.43
N GLY A 607 8.76 59.00 -25.41
CA GLY A 607 8.37 57.60 -25.48
C GLY A 607 9.35 56.69 -26.24
N LEU A 608 10.52 57.19 -26.63
CA LEU A 608 11.45 56.46 -27.49
C LEU A 608 12.45 55.58 -26.72
N TYR A 609 12.80 55.96 -25.49
CA TYR A 609 13.88 55.32 -24.73
C TYR A 609 13.46 54.98 -23.28
N LEU A 610 14.08 53.93 -22.73
CA LEU A 610 13.97 53.59 -21.31
C LEU A 610 14.83 54.55 -20.47
N THR A 611 14.27 55.07 -19.37
CA THR A 611 14.99 56.02 -18.48
C THR A 611 15.88 55.33 -17.45
N GLY A 612 15.73 54.02 -17.26
CA GLY A 612 16.41 53.26 -16.21
C GLY A 612 15.73 53.31 -14.84
N GLU A 613 14.46 53.71 -14.79
CA GLU A 613 13.66 53.77 -13.55
C GLU A 613 12.35 52.95 -13.71
N THR A 614 11.76 52.54 -12.59
CA THR A 614 10.40 51.97 -12.56
C THR A 614 9.36 53.00 -12.11
N VAL A 615 8.10 52.80 -12.50
CA VAL A 615 6.96 53.62 -12.11
C VAL A 615 6.09 52.85 -11.12
N GLY A 616 5.64 53.55 -10.07
CA GLY A 616 4.71 52.99 -9.09
C GLY A 616 5.35 52.00 -8.10
N PRO A 617 4.52 51.26 -7.35
CA PRO A 617 5.00 50.29 -6.38
C PRO A 617 5.64 49.08 -7.06
N ILE A 618 6.82 48.68 -6.58
CA ILE A 618 7.50 47.48 -7.06
C ILE A 618 6.72 46.22 -6.63
N VAL A 619 6.51 45.31 -7.58
CA VAL A 619 5.92 43.98 -7.36
C VAL A 619 6.97 43.05 -6.72
N SER A 620 7.20 43.24 -5.43
CA SER A 620 7.99 42.34 -4.58
C SER A 620 7.17 41.13 -4.13
N GLY A 621 7.79 40.16 -3.44
CA GLY A 621 7.11 38.93 -3.02
C GLY A 621 5.93 39.16 -2.08
N GLU A 622 6.07 40.07 -1.12
CA GLU A 622 4.96 40.54 -0.27
C GLU A 622 3.84 41.14 -1.12
N ARG A 623 4.20 41.97 -2.11
CA ARG A 623 3.23 42.58 -3.01
C ARG A 623 2.53 41.55 -3.89
N LYS A 624 3.21 40.47 -4.29
CA LYS A 624 2.58 39.36 -5.02
C LYS A 624 1.52 38.68 -4.15
N ALA A 625 1.81 38.44 -2.88
CA ALA A 625 0.87 37.87 -1.93
C ALA A 625 -0.34 38.79 -1.68
N GLU A 626 -0.12 40.09 -1.49
CA GLU A 626 -1.19 41.09 -1.36
C GLU A 626 -2.10 41.14 -2.60
N LEU A 627 -1.50 41.14 -3.79
CA LEU A 627 -2.25 41.17 -5.05
C LEU A 627 -3.06 39.89 -5.24
N LEU A 628 -2.54 38.72 -4.86
CA LEU A 628 -3.29 37.47 -4.83
C LEU A 628 -4.53 37.59 -3.93
N GLU A 629 -4.39 38.16 -2.74
CA GLU A 629 -5.51 38.39 -1.81
C GLU A 629 -6.54 39.36 -2.39
N VAL A 630 -6.09 40.45 -3.04
CA VAL A 630 -6.96 41.42 -3.71
C VAL A 630 -7.79 40.76 -4.82
N ILE A 631 -7.17 39.92 -5.65
CA ILE A 631 -7.89 39.21 -6.72
C ILE A 631 -8.87 38.19 -6.12
N ALA A 632 -8.46 37.45 -5.10
CA ALA A 632 -9.33 36.49 -4.41
C ALA A 632 -10.57 37.19 -3.82
N GLN A 633 -10.38 38.36 -3.20
CA GLN A 633 -11.47 39.19 -2.68
C GLN A 633 -12.38 39.70 -3.81
N ALA A 634 -11.81 40.21 -4.91
CA ALA A 634 -12.57 40.70 -6.05
C ALA A 634 -13.45 39.63 -6.69
N GLU A 635 -12.97 38.38 -6.74
CA GLU A 635 -13.69 37.23 -7.30
C GLU A 635 -14.53 36.48 -6.27
N SER A 636 -14.58 36.95 -5.02
CA SER A 636 -15.30 36.30 -3.90
C SER A 636 -14.89 34.83 -3.71
N VAL A 637 -13.58 34.58 -3.72
CA VAL A 637 -12.95 33.26 -3.58
C VAL A 637 -12.15 33.24 -2.28
N THR A 638 -12.28 32.17 -1.48
CA THR A 638 -11.45 32.00 -0.27
C THR A 638 -10.03 31.58 -0.64
N LEU A 639 -9.04 31.87 0.20
CA LEU A 639 -7.65 31.50 -0.07
C LEU A 639 -7.46 29.98 -0.24
N ASP A 640 -8.27 29.16 0.44
CA ASP A 640 -8.28 27.70 0.26
C ASP A 640 -8.63 27.30 -1.18
N GLN A 641 -9.37 28.13 -1.91
CA GLN A 641 -9.74 27.91 -3.31
C GLN A 641 -8.72 28.49 -4.32
N VAL A 642 -7.62 29.05 -3.84
CA VAL A 642 -6.57 29.67 -4.68
C VAL A 642 -5.41 28.70 -4.88
N ILE A 643 -4.93 28.63 -6.12
CA ILE A 643 -3.67 27.99 -6.50
C ILE A 643 -2.66 29.09 -6.84
N ALA A 644 -1.44 28.97 -6.33
CA ALA A 644 -0.33 29.81 -6.75
C ALA A 644 0.77 28.92 -7.36
N VAL A 645 1.34 29.36 -8.48
CA VAL A 645 2.43 28.64 -9.18
C VAL A 645 3.59 29.61 -9.41
N GLY A 646 4.80 29.21 -9.03
CA GLY A 646 6.01 30.01 -9.25
C GLY A 646 7.29 29.19 -9.01
N ASP A 647 8.43 29.72 -9.40
CA ASP A 647 9.73 29.06 -9.33
C ASP A 647 10.70 29.73 -8.32
N GLY A 648 10.47 31.02 -8.02
CA GLY A 648 11.44 31.88 -7.38
C GLY A 648 11.25 32.04 -5.87
N ALA A 649 12.31 32.53 -5.21
CA ALA A 649 12.24 32.92 -3.80
C ALA A 649 11.29 34.12 -3.57
N ASN A 650 11.09 34.92 -4.62
CA ASN A 650 10.12 36.01 -4.67
C ASN A 650 8.68 35.49 -4.45
N ASP A 651 8.38 34.28 -4.92
CA ASP A 651 7.02 33.74 -4.90
C ASP A 651 6.65 33.07 -3.58
N LEU A 652 7.61 32.83 -2.69
CA LEU A 652 7.38 32.09 -1.45
C LEU A 652 6.22 32.66 -0.60
N TRP A 653 6.08 33.98 -0.55
CA TRP A 653 4.97 34.62 0.16
C TRP A 653 3.62 34.33 -0.51
N MET A 654 3.56 34.42 -1.85
CA MET A 654 2.37 34.12 -2.64
C MET A 654 2.00 32.63 -2.55
N LEU A 655 2.99 31.74 -2.68
CA LEU A 655 2.84 30.29 -2.56
C LEU A 655 2.37 29.88 -1.16
N ALA A 656 2.84 30.53 -0.10
CA ALA A 656 2.45 30.25 1.27
C ALA A 656 1.01 30.68 1.60
N LYS A 657 0.53 31.74 0.94
CA LYS A 657 -0.83 32.27 1.12
C LYS A 657 -1.90 31.47 0.39
N ALA A 658 -1.57 30.89 -0.76
CA ALA A 658 -2.51 30.07 -1.52
C ALA A 658 -2.86 28.76 -0.78
N GLY A 659 -4.10 28.30 -0.94
CA GLY A 659 -4.53 26.98 -0.47
C GLY A 659 -3.65 25.87 -1.04
N LEU A 660 -3.27 25.99 -2.31
CA LEU A 660 -2.28 25.14 -2.97
C LEU A 660 -1.17 25.99 -3.62
N GLY A 661 -0.02 26.07 -2.96
CA GLY A 661 1.21 26.66 -3.52
C GLY A 661 2.09 25.59 -4.19
N ILE A 662 2.36 25.77 -5.48
CA ILE A 662 3.13 24.85 -6.34
C ILE A 662 4.45 25.52 -6.73
N ALA A 663 5.56 24.91 -6.31
CA ALA A 663 6.89 25.21 -6.81
C ALA A 663 7.10 24.52 -8.17
N PHE A 664 7.14 25.27 -9.27
CA PHE A 664 7.33 24.74 -10.61
C PHE A 664 8.78 24.90 -11.05
N ASN A 665 9.48 23.79 -11.32
CA ASN A 665 10.92 23.76 -11.67
C ASN A 665 11.79 24.70 -10.81
N ALA A 666 11.41 24.83 -9.54
CA ALA A 666 11.88 25.89 -8.67
C ALA A 666 13.29 25.61 -8.14
N LYS A 667 13.98 26.65 -7.66
CA LYS A 667 15.28 26.47 -6.99
C LYS A 667 15.12 25.63 -5.69
N PRO A 668 16.15 24.88 -5.24
CA PRO A 668 16.03 23.98 -4.08
C PRO A 668 15.46 24.63 -2.81
N ARG A 669 15.88 25.88 -2.51
CA ARG A 669 15.39 26.65 -1.36
C ARG A 669 13.88 26.91 -1.42
N VAL A 670 13.33 27.06 -2.62
CA VAL A 670 11.89 27.29 -2.84
C VAL A 670 11.14 25.98 -2.70
N GLN A 671 11.65 24.91 -3.33
CA GLN A 671 11.06 23.58 -3.25
C GLN A 671 10.94 23.05 -1.82
N GLN A 672 11.92 23.32 -0.95
CA GLN A 672 11.88 22.92 0.47
C GLN A 672 10.77 23.60 1.26
N LYS A 673 10.33 24.80 0.84
CA LYS A 673 9.33 25.61 1.56
C LYS A 673 7.93 25.49 0.95
N ALA A 674 7.83 25.15 -0.34
CA ALA A 674 6.54 24.99 -1.00
C ALA A 674 5.83 23.71 -0.56
N ARG A 675 4.49 23.74 -0.57
CA ARG A 675 3.66 22.59 -0.15
C ARG A 675 3.62 21.49 -1.21
N ALA A 676 3.65 21.88 -2.47
CA ALA A 676 3.70 20.99 -3.62
C ALA A 676 4.78 21.45 -4.60
N ARG A 677 5.25 20.52 -5.43
CA ARG A 677 6.25 20.78 -6.45
C ARG A 677 5.95 20.00 -7.73
N ILE A 678 6.40 20.56 -8.84
CA ILE A 678 6.40 19.93 -10.15
C ILE A 678 7.77 20.23 -10.76
N ASN A 679 8.63 19.22 -10.85
CA ASN A 679 9.95 19.30 -11.49
C ASN A 679 9.95 18.69 -12.90
N GLN A 680 8.76 18.43 -13.43
CA GLN A 680 8.57 17.99 -14.81
C GLN A 680 8.40 19.21 -15.72
N LYS A 681 8.55 19.02 -17.03
CA LYS A 681 8.58 20.14 -18.00
C LYS A 681 7.22 20.81 -18.24
N SER A 682 6.13 20.08 -18.04
CA SER A 682 4.80 20.50 -18.45
C SER A 682 3.96 21.07 -17.30
N LEU A 683 3.27 22.19 -17.56
CA LEU A 683 2.33 22.79 -16.61
C LEU A 683 1.00 22.02 -16.53
N LYS A 684 0.67 21.13 -17.48
CA LYS A 684 -0.59 20.36 -17.42
C LYS A 684 -0.74 19.54 -16.15
N TYR A 685 0.39 19.18 -15.52
CA TYR A 685 0.41 18.39 -14.30
C TYR A 685 -0.29 19.06 -13.12
N VAL A 686 -0.49 20.39 -13.15
CA VAL A 686 -1.38 21.08 -12.20
C VAL A 686 -2.78 20.45 -12.19
N LEU A 687 -3.29 19.96 -13.33
CA LEU A 687 -4.59 19.26 -13.41
C LEU A 687 -4.59 17.92 -12.65
N TYR A 688 -3.47 17.19 -12.63
CA TYR A 688 -3.35 15.97 -11.82
C TYR A 688 -3.36 16.27 -10.33
N LEU A 689 -2.76 17.40 -9.90
CA LEU A 689 -2.83 17.81 -8.49
C LEU A 689 -4.28 18.12 -8.09
N LEU A 690 -5.10 18.61 -9.01
CA LEU A 690 -6.55 18.77 -8.82
C LEU A 690 -7.32 17.43 -8.85
N GLY A 691 -6.67 16.32 -9.19
CA GLY A 691 -7.25 14.98 -9.22
C GLY A 691 -8.08 14.72 -10.47
N TYR A 692 -7.76 15.39 -11.59
CA TYR A 692 -8.30 15.04 -12.90
C TYR A 692 -7.53 13.88 -13.51
N GLU A 693 -8.23 12.98 -14.20
CA GLU A 693 -7.62 11.89 -14.96
C GLU A 693 -7.37 12.30 -16.43
N ASP A 694 -6.48 11.62 -17.15
CA ASP A 694 -6.17 11.89 -18.56
C ASP A 694 -7.42 11.95 -19.44
N ALA A 695 -8.41 11.09 -19.17
CA ALA A 695 -9.69 11.09 -19.88
C ALA A 695 -10.48 12.39 -19.66
N GLU A 696 -10.53 12.89 -18.42
CA GLU A 696 -11.19 14.16 -18.07
C GLU A 696 -10.40 15.34 -18.67
N ILE A 697 -9.07 15.32 -18.56
CA ILE A 697 -8.17 16.35 -19.11
C ILE A 697 -8.37 16.49 -20.63
N ARG A 698 -8.50 15.37 -21.38
CA ARG A 698 -8.82 15.43 -22.82
C ARG A 698 -10.19 16.02 -23.11
N GLN A 699 -11.21 15.74 -22.30
CA GLN A 699 -12.52 16.37 -22.45
C GLN A 699 -12.45 17.89 -22.23
N LEU A 700 -11.58 18.34 -21.32
CA LEU A 700 -11.34 19.77 -21.11
C LEU A 700 -10.65 20.42 -22.32
N ALA A 701 -9.78 19.70 -23.02
CA ALA A 701 -9.01 20.24 -24.13
C ALA A 701 -9.68 20.19 -25.51
N ASN A 702 -10.50 19.18 -25.79
CA ASN A 702 -11.03 18.90 -27.12
C ASN A 702 -12.36 19.61 -27.43
N SER A 703 -12.67 20.76 -26.83
CA SER A 703 -13.87 21.53 -27.21
C SER A 703 -13.64 23.01 -27.13
#